data_AF-A0A1F5N4S5-F1
#
_entry.id   AF-A0A1F5N4S5-F1
#
_cell.length_a   1.000
_cell.length_b   1.000
_cell.length_c   1.000
_cell.angle_alpha   90.00
_cell.angle_beta   90.00
_cell.angle_gamma   90.00
#
_symmetry.space_group_name_H-M   'P 1'
#
loop_
_entity.id
_entity.type
_entity.pdbx_description
1 polymer ?
#
loop_
_entity_poly.entity_id
_entity_poly.type
_entity_poly.pdbx_seq_one_letter_code
_entity_poly.pdbx_strand_id
1 'polypeptide(L)'
;MDHALTVNQMLKYFLVKENKIKGSPLDSEISNALKAILFEGTINPSPLQAAESEKDVTVYWFKWYDALRNYLTKKPQDDVKDNKLKLNFENGSLLGGWSDGQEKIKASVVLKKENDFYLGILKTRTLFDTEKENNSVYKNTTSDSGRLILANLKFQTLAGKGFLGEFGQSYGNMGTEDPVKAIQCLQKIIKDRYINKYPLLKKIAEKLYSTKKDFDKEIQETLVNCYVCEFTQINWLEVEKQTDLGNMYLFKIHSKDDGRKNTGNKNLQTLYWRAVFENNSPFQLNGGGEVFYRKQAIKDKKIKTGYGNKSFIIDNKRFTSEKFLFHCPIKLNYRAKSYSKPQYALSEINNEINKHFVTNDNIYFLGIDRGEKHLAYYSLIDQNGKIIDQETLNLPFTDKAGKPRGIKKQKYFYNKKADVWEPKEVDCWNYNDLLDAMASNRDMARKNWQTIGTIKELKEGYISQVVRKIVDLSTAKDKPVFIVLEDLNTGFKRGRQKIEKSVYQKFELALAKKLNFLVDKSAKNGEIGSVTKALQLTPPVNNYGDIENKKQVGIMLYTRANYTSQTDPVTGWRKTIRLKKGSEKDIKEQIIKEFTDIGFCGKDYYFEYVDKNTGKQWKLYSGKDGKNLDRFRGSRGKDKNEWTIKPVDVASILDQVFINFNKNHSIRQQIIEGTFLEKTKEEPEITAWESLRFAIDVIQQIRNTGEDERDKDFIFSPVRDENGNHFDSRVYLDREKENIVMPSSGDANGAFNIARKGILMSEHILVWIKNRKPKYDKNTNDLSLFISEDEWDLYLTNREEWKKQLSKFSSRKAIEQARKAMDTKTHSL
;
A
#
# COMPACT_ATOMS: atom_id res chain seq x y z
N MET A 1 -22.98 27.44 -16.26
CA MET A 1 -21.53 27.32 -15.99
C MET A 1 -20.94 26.09 -16.67
N ASP A 2 -21.48 24.88 -16.47
CA ASP A 2 -20.97 23.66 -17.15
C ASP A 2 -21.07 23.74 -18.68
N HIS A 3 -22.17 24.25 -19.23
CA HIS A 3 -22.26 24.51 -20.69
C HIS A 3 -21.16 25.46 -21.18
N ALA A 4 -20.89 26.54 -20.46
CA ALA A 4 -19.83 27.49 -20.79
C ALA A 4 -18.43 26.85 -20.69
N LEU A 5 -18.20 26.00 -19.68
CA LEU A 5 -16.97 25.22 -19.55
C LEU A 5 -16.78 24.24 -20.72
N THR A 6 -17.83 23.53 -21.11
CA THR A 6 -17.81 22.60 -22.24
C THR A 6 -17.51 23.31 -23.55
N VAL A 7 -18.23 24.41 -23.84
CA VAL A 7 -17.98 25.24 -25.03
C VAL A 7 -16.55 25.75 -25.04
N ASN A 8 -16.04 26.24 -23.91
CA ASN A 8 -14.65 26.68 -23.84
C ASN A 8 -13.63 25.55 -24.05
N GLN A 9 -13.86 24.35 -23.49
CA GLN A 9 -12.98 23.19 -23.73
C GLN A 9 -12.96 22.79 -25.21
N MET A 10 -14.10 22.86 -25.90
CA MET A 10 -14.17 22.65 -27.35
C MET A 10 -13.35 23.71 -28.09
N LEU A 11 -13.52 24.99 -27.74
CA LEU A 11 -12.77 26.10 -28.35
C LEU A 11 -11.25 26.00 -28.13
N LYS A 12 -10.80 25.47 -26.98
CA LYS A 12 -9.36 25.23 -26.71
C LYS A 12 -8.71 24.25 -27.69
N TYR A 13 -9.47 23.35 -28.31
CA TYR A 13 -8.93 22.42 -29.31
C TYR A 13 -8.40 23.15 -30.56
N PHE A 14 -8.99 24.30 -30.87
CA PHE A 14 -8.60 25.14 -32.01
C PHE A 14 -7.43 26.09 -31.68
N LEU A 15 -7.01 26.17 -30.40
CA LEU A 15 -5.87 26.99 -29.99
C LEU A 15 -4.57 26.19 -30.17
N VAL A 16 -3.94 26.35 -31.34
CA VAL A 16 -2.65 25.73 -31.65
C VAL A 16 -1.52 26.54 -31.03
N LYS A 17 -0.58 25.87 -30.34
CA LYS A 17 0.63 26.54 -29.87
C LYS A 17 1.51 26.90 -31.05
N GLU A 18 1.90 28.16 -31.16
CA GLU A 18 2.73 28.70 -32.25
C GLU A 18 4.01 27.87 -32.47
N ASN A 19 4.63 27.37 -31.40
CA ASN A 19 5.82 26.53 -31.45
C ASN A 19 5.60 25.07 -31.94
N LYS A 20 4.36 24.69 -32.26
CA LYS A 20 4.00 23.36 -32.79
C LYS A 20 3.45 23.39 -34.22
N ILE A 21 3.37 24.57 -34.84
CA ILE A 21 2.91 24.73 -36.21
C ILE A 21 4.06 24.29 -37.14
N LYS A 22 3.80 23.30 -38.00
CA LYS A 22 4.64 22.97 -39.16
C LYS A 22 3.88 23.38 -40.42
N GLY A 23 4.26 24.48 -41.06
CA GLY A 23 3.57 25.04 -42.22
C GLY A 23 3.15 26.50 -41.99
N SER A 24 2.20 26.99 -42.80
CA SER A 24 1.70 28.36 -42.72
C SER A 24 1.14 28.69 -41.33
N PRO A 25 1.40 29.90 -40.80
CA PRO A 25 0.83 30.32 -39.53
C PRO A 25 -0.70 30.35 -39.58
N LEU A 26 -1.34 30.12 -38.43
CA LEU A 26 -2.77 30.39 -38.29
C LEU A 26 -3.04 31.87 -38.53
N ASP A 27 -4.18 32.15 -39.16
CA ASP A 27 -4.70 33.49 -39.33
C ASP A 27 -4.72 34.23 -37.97
N SER A 28 -4.10 35.41 -37.94
CA SER A 28 -3.89 36.17 -36.72
C SER A 28 -5.19 36.75 -36.15
N GLU A 29 -6.15 37.07 -37.01
CA GLU A 29 -7.47 37.56 -36.63
C GLU A 29 -8.26 36.46 -35.92
N ILE A 30 -8.29 35.25 -36.50
CA ILE A 30 -8.93 34.07 -35.91
C ILE A 30 -8.26 33.67 -34.59
N SER A 31 -6.91 33.67 -34.55
CA SER A 31 -6.15 33.33 -33.35
C SER A 31 -6.42 34.31 -32.19
N ASN A 32 -6.49 35.61 -32.49
CA ASN A 32 -6.77 36.64 -31.50
C ASN A 32 -8.23 36.60 -31.03
N ALA A 33 -9.20 36.41 -31.93
CA ALA A 33 -10.62 36.24 -31.56
C ALA A 33 -10.81 35.02 -30.65
N LEU A 34 -10.14 33.91 -30.95
CA LEU A 34 -10.19 32.71 -30.11
C LEU A 34 -9.54 32.95 -28.73
N LYS A 35 -8.40 33.65 -28.68
CA LYS A 35 -7.74 34.03 -27.41
C LYS A 35 -8.66 34.92 -26.57
N ALA A 36 -9.35 35.88 -27.19
CA ALA A 36 -10.30 36.76 -26.51
C ALA A 36 -11.45 35.95 -25.87
N ILE A 37 -12.12 35.09 -26.63
CA ILE A 37 -13.21 34.24 -26.13
C ILE A 37 -12.74 33.28 -25.01
N LEU A 38 -11.51 32.78 -25.11
CA LEU A 38 -10.98 31.80 -24.16
C LEU A 38 -10.51 32.41 -22.83
N PHE A 39 -9.96 33.62 -22.86
CA PHE A 39 -9.21 34.21 -21.75
C PHE A 39 -9.64 35.63 -21.33
N GLU A 40 -10.30 36.40 -22.20
CA GLU A 40 -10.63 37.80 -21.98
C GLU A 40 -12.15 38.02 -22.03
N GLY A 41 -12.81 37.95 -20.87
CA GLY A 41 -14.10 38.62 -20.70
C GLY A 41 -13.85 40.00 -20.11
N THR A 42 -14.04 41.08 -20.87
CA THR A 42 -14.02 42.43 -20.32
C THR A 42 -15.41 42.74 -19.78
N ILE A 43 -15.54 43.04 -18.49
CA ILE A 43 -16.80 43.51 -17.90
C ILE A 43 -16.56 44.95 -17.44
N ASN A 44 -17.35 45.89 -17.96
CA ASN A 44 -17.41 47.24 -17.39
C ASN A 44 -17.97 47.12 -15.96
N PRO A 45 -17.24 47.55 -14.92
CA PRO A 45 -17.77 47.51 -13.57
C PRO A 45 -19.07 48.31 -13.50
N SER A 46 -20.06 47.78 -12.77
CA SER A 46 -21.30 48.47 -12.46
C SER A 46 -21.01 49.91 -11.99
N PRO A 47 -21.86 50.90 -12.33
CA PRO A 47 -21.62 52.33 -12.04
C PRO A 47 -21.40 52.69 -10.57
N LEU A 48 -21.54 51.74 -9.63
CA LEU A 48 -21.27 51.92 -8.20
C LEU A 48 -19.79 51.76 -7.79
N GLN A 49 -18.87 51.45 -8.71
CA GLN A 49 -17.42 51.35 -8.42
C GLN A 49 -16.51 52.15 -9.37
N ALA A 50 -17.08 53.06 -10.17
CA ALA A 50 -16.36 53.83 -11.18
C ALA A 50 -15.66 55.09 -10.63
N ALA A 51 -15.08 55.04 -9.42
CA ALA A 51 -14.37 56.20 -8.86
C ALA A 51 -12.84 56.09 -8.90
N GLU A 52 -12.24 54.90 -9.00
CA GLU A 52 -10.77 54.77 -8.98
C GLU A 52 -10.28 53.58 -9.82
N SER A 53 -10.51 53.62 -11.14
CA SER A 53 -9.63 53.10 -12.22
C SER A 53 -10.45 52.77 -13.48
N GLU A 54 -10.26 53.54 -14.54
CA GLU A 54 -10.65 53.16 -15.93
C GLU A 54 -9.71 52.08 -16.46
N LYS A 55 -9.71 50.90 -15.85
CA LYS A 55 -9.03 49.72 -16.42
C LYS A 55 -10.03 48.60 -16.57
N ASP A 56 -10.22 48.21 -17.83
CA ASP A 56 -10.78 46.95 -18.26
C ASP A 56 -10.32 45.80 -17.33
N VAL A 57 -11.26 45.20 -16.61
CA VAL A 57 -10.96 44.06 -15.74
C VAL A 57 -11.00 42.80 -16.59
N THR A 58 -9.84 42.21 -16.86
CA THR A 58 -9.76 40.89 -17.53
C THR A 58 -10.35 39.80 -16.63
N VAL A 59 -11.49 39.24 -17.03
CA VAL A 59 -12.18 38.19 -16.26
C VAL A 59 -11.71 36.80 -16.69
N TYR A 60 -10.88 36.17 -15.84
CA TYR A 60 -10.59 34.73 -15.93
C TYR A 60 -11.77 33.91 -15.41
N TRP A 61 -12.79 33.65 -16.23
CA TRP A 61 -14.00 32.93 -15.81
C TRP A 61 -13.72 31.53 -15.20
N PHE A 62 -12.58 30.89 -15.51
CA PHE A 62 -12.09 29.68 -14.82
C PHE A 62 -11.90 29.89 -13.31
N LYS A 63 -11.36 31.05 -12.91
CA LYS A 63 -11.18 31.44 -11.51
C LYS A 63 -12.54 31.56 -10.83
N TRP A 64 -13.58 32.02 -11.54
CA TRP A 64 -14.95 32.11 -11.04
C TRP A 64 -15.63 30.75 -10.94
N TYR A 65 -15.46 29.88 -11.95
CA TYR A 65 -15.92 28.50 -11.90
C TYR A 65 -15.32 27.77 -10.69
N ASP A 66 -13.99 27.85 -10.52
CA ASP A 66 -13.30 27.21 -9.40
C ASP A 66 -13.69 27.86 -8.05
N ALA A 67 -13.76 29.19 -7.96
CA ALA A 67 -14.15 29.88 -6.73
C ALA A 67 -15.58 29.54 -6.30
N LEU A 68 -16.55 29.60 -7.23
CA LEU A 68 -17.94 29.26 -6.98
C LEU A 68 -18.09 27.78 -6.59
N ARG A 69 -17.49 26.87 -7.36
CA ARG A 69 -17.48 25.43 -7.03
C ARG A 69 -16.88 25.20 -5.65
N ASN A 70 -15.73 25.82 -5.34
CA ASN A 70 -15.05 25.61 -4.06
C ASN A 70 -15.88 26.17 -2.89
N TYR A 71 -16.58 27.30 -3.07
CA TYR A 71 -17.47 27.87 -2.07
C TYR A 71 -18.68 26.95 -1.80
N LEU A 72 -19.38 26.52 -2.85
CA LEU A 72 -20.57 25.66 -2.74
C LEU A 72 -20.24 24.26 -2.20
N THR A 73 -19.05 23.74 -2.51
CA THR A 73 -18.64 22.38 -2.09
C THR A 73 -17.82 22.35 -0.79
N LYS A 74 -17.67 23.49 -0.11
CA LYS A 74 -16.94 23.62 1.16
C LYS A 74 -17.51 22.66 2.21
N LYS A 75 -16.63 21.97 2.95
CA LYS A 75 -17.08 21.02 3.98
C LYS A 75 -17.25 21.74 5.32
N PRO A 76 -18.26 21.39 6.13
CA PRO A 76 -18.36 21.85 7.52
C PRO A 76 -17.13 21.52 8.38
N GLN A 77 -16.37 20.48 8.01
CA GLN A 77 -15.14 20.06 8.70
C GLN A 77 -13.94 20.97 8.39
N ASP A 78 -13.97 21.71 7.28
CA ASP A 78 -12.88 22.63 6.93
C ASP A 78 -12.86 23.81 7.93
N ASP A 79 -14.04 24.29 8.32
CA ASP A 79 -14.17 25.28 9.40
C ASP A 79 -13.62 24.75 10.74
N VAL A 80 -13.67 23.44 10.99
CA VAL A 80 -13.10 22.84 12.22
C VAL A 80 -11.56 22.83 12.21
N LYS A 81 -10.93 22.71 11.03
CA LYS A 81 -9.46 22.72 10.89
C LYS A 81 -8.88 24.11 11.06
N ASP A 82 -9.57 25.13 10.55
CA ASP A 82 -9.19 26.54 10.72
C ASP A 82 -9.19 26.97 12.20
N ASN A 83 -9.82 26.16 13.06
CA ASN A 83 -10.01 26.43 14.48
C ASN A 83 -9.01 25.73 15.42
N LYS A 84 -7.96 25.08 14.90
CA LYS A 84 -6.90 24.49 15.72
C LYS A 84 -5.73 25.48 15.86
N LEU A 85 -5.57 26.05 17.06
CA LEU A 85 -4.54 27.04 17.36
C LEU A 85 -3.38 26.39 18.13
N LYS A 86 -2.14 26.59 17.70
CA LYS A 86 -0.95 26.20 18.47
C LYS A 86 -0.80 27.13 19.67
N LEU A 87 -0.65 26.56 20.86
CA LEU A 87 -0.43 27.32 22.09
C LEU A 87 1.06 27.33 22.43
N ASN A 88 1.61 28.53 22.61
CA ASN A 88 3.02 28.71 22.97
C ASN A 88 3.22 29.22 24.41
N PHE A 89 2.14 29.65 25.11
CA PHE A 89 2.21 30.18 26.49
C PHE A 89 3.34 31.22 26.66
N GLU A 90 3.40 32.18 25.73
CA GLU A 90 4.42 33.25 25.68
C GLU A 90 5.87 32.73 25.61
N ASN A 91 6.07 31.49 25.15
CA ASN A 91 7.39 30.88 25.02
C ASN A 91 7.58 30.26 23.63
N GLY A 92 8.39 30.90 22.78
CA GLY A 92 8.74 30.39 21.45
C GLY A 92 9.52 29.06 21.47
N SER A 93 10.05 28.68 22.64
CA SER A 93 10.80 27.44 22.88
C SER A 93 10.00 26.36 23.62
N LEU A 94 8.71 26.59 23.91
CA LEU A 94 7.86 25.66 24.66
C LEU A 94 7.96 24.23 24.14
N LEU A 95 8.13 23.25 25.04
CA LEU A 95 8.17 21.80 24.72
C LEU A 95 9.27 21.37 23.73
N GLY A 96 10.24 22.25 23.45
CA GLY A 96 11.35 21.96 22.54
C GLY A 96 12.32 20.87 23.06
N GLY A 97 12.25 20.52 24.34
CA GLY A 97 13.09 19.50 24.97
C GLY A 97 12.58 19.16 26.37
N TRP A 98 13.03 18.01 26.88
CA TRP A 98 12.63 17.46 28.19
C TRP A 98 13.81 17.26 29.14
N SER A 99 15.03 17.59 28.70
CA SER A 99 16.22 17.33 29.51
C SER A 99 16.19 18.11 30.82
N ASP A 100 16.69 17.52 31.89
CA ASP A 100 16.80 18.20 33.18
C ASP A 100 17.61 19.50 33.05
N GLY A 101 17.13 20.56 33.70
CA GLY A 101 17.63 21.94 33.58
C GLY A 101 17.03 22.71 32.39
N GLN A 102 16.52 22.03 31.35
CA GLN A 102 15.91 22.72 30.21
C GLN A 102 14.51 23.25 30.51
N GLU A 103 13.85 22.85 31.59
CA GLU A 103 12.57 23.42 32.02
C GLU A 103 12.64 24.94 32.22
N LYS A 104 13.83 25.48 32.57
CA LYS A 104 14.08 26.91 32.70
C LYS A 104 13.82 27.68 31.39
N ILE A 105 14.12 27.03 30.25
CA ILE A 105 14.01 27.60 28.89
C ILE A 105 12.74 27.10 28.20
N LYS A 106 12.44 25.81 28.30
CA LYS A 106 11.36 25.11 27.60
C LYS A 106 10.03 25.14 28.35
N ALA A 107 10.05 25.57 29.61
CA ALA A 107 8.88 25.83 30.45
C ALA A 107 7.91 24.66 30.56
N SER A 108 8.40 23.43 30.48
CA SER A 108 7.56 22.25 30.46
C SER A 108 8.20 21.11 31.24
N VAL A 109 7.37 20.37 31.96
CA VAL A 109 7.74 19.16 32.70
C VAL A 109 6.71 18.07 32.46
N VAL A 110 7.15 16.81 32.46
CA VAL A 110 6.25 15.65 32.54
C VAL A 110 6.23 15.17 33.96
N LEU A 111 5.03 15.05 34.53
CA LEU A 111 4.81 14.54 35.87
C LEU A 111 4.02 13.24 35.80
N LYS A 112 4.17 12.42 36.83
CA LYS A 112 3.42 11.19 37.04
C LYS A 112 2.86 11.22 38.45
N LYS A 113 1.60 10.80 38.61
CA LYS A 113 0.97 10.54 39.91
C LYS A 113 0.25 9.20 39.80
N GLU A 114 0.64 8.24 40.62
CA GLU A 114 0.17 6.86 40.54
C GLU A 114 0.38 6.29 39.11
N ASN A 115 -0.70 6.07 38.35
CA ASN A 115 -0.69 5.54 36.99
C ASN A 115 -0.98 6.59 35.90
N ASP A 116 -1.23 7.85 36.30
CA ASP A 116 -1.59 8.92 35.39
C ASP A 116 -0.39 9.82 35.07
N PHE A 117 -0.35 10.34 33.85
CA PHE A 117 0.65 11.28 33.38
C PHE A 117 0.07 12.68 33.24
N TYR A 118 0.89 13.68 33.53
CA TYR A 118 0.52 15.09 33.49
C TYR A 118 1.59 15.89 32.75
N LEU A 119 1.13 16.90 32.02
CA LEU A 119 1.96 17.93 31.43
C LEU A 119 1.86 19.19 32.30
N GLY A 120 2.97 19.60 32.88
CA GLY A 120 3.10 20.89 33.56
C GLY A 120 3.69 21.94 32.62
N ILE A 121 3.03 23.09 32.47
CA ILE A 121 3.55 24.26 31.75
C ILE A 121 3.88 25.34 32.79
N LEU A 122 5.14 25.72 32.89
CA LEU A 122 5.65 26.55 33.99
C LEU A 122 5.59 28.03 33.63
N LYS A 123 4.94 28.85 34.46
CA LYS A 123 5.14 30.30 34.44
C LYS A 123 6.42 30.64 35.21
N THR A 124 6.54 30.09 36.42
CA THR A 124 7.77 30.17 37.23
C THR A 124 8.77 29.11 36.78
N ARG A 125 9.77 29.54 36.01
CA ARG A 125 10.72 28.67 35.29
C ARG A 125 11.62 27.82 36.18
N THR A 126 11.85 28.25 37.42
CA THR A 126 12.74 27.58 38.40
C THR A 126 11.98 26.66 39.38
N LEU A 127 10.67 26.47 39.18
CA LEU A 127 9.84 25.71 40.11
C LEU A 127 10.34 24.27 40.32
N PHE A 128 10.78 23.61 39.25
CA PHE A 128 11.26 22.23 39.28
C PHE A 128 12.80 22.12 39.19
N ASP A 129 13.53 23.20 39.47
CA ASP A 129 14.99 23.23 39.40
C ASP A 129 15.61 22.24 40.40
N THR A 130 16.35 21.25 39.89
CA THR A 130 17.05 20.21 40.67
C THR A 130 18.33 20.72 41.31
N GLU A 131 18.92 21.78 40.76
CA GLU A 131 20.15 22.40 41.29
C GLU A 131 19.84 23.40 42.40
N LYS A 132 18.58 23.79 42.55
CA LYS A 132 18.16 24.73 43.60
C LYS A 132 18.19 24.05 44.96
N GLU A 133 19.09 24.50 45.82
CA GLU A 133 19.13 24.09 47.22
C GLU A 133 17.75 24.27 47.88
N ASN A 134 17.35 23.27 48.67
CA ASN A 134 16.15 23.32 49.49
C ASN A 134 14.82 23.53 48.72
N ASN A 135 14.73 23.15 47.44
CA ASN A 135 13.50 23.27 46.66
C ASN A 135 12.32 22.50 47.28
N SER A 136 11.22 23.21 47.58
CA SER A 136 10.02 22.67 48.26
C SER A 136 9.35 21.53 47.51
N VAL A 137 9.44 21.52 46.18
CA VAL A 137 8.85 20.48 45.33
C VAL A 137 9.50 19.12 45.58
N TYR A 138 10.76 19.07 46.00
CA TYR A 138 11.50 17.83 46.27
C TYR A 138 11.63 17.52 47.77
N LYS A 139 10.94 18.26 48.65
CA LYS A 139 10.94 18.05 50.11
C LYS A 139 9.70 17.29 50.59
N ASN A 140 9.85 16.53 51.68
CA ASN A 140 8.76 15.81 52.36
C ASN A 140 7.96 14.91 51.40
N THR A 141 8.68 14.18 50.53
CA THR A 141 8.09 13.34 49.47
C THR A 141 7.57 12.03 50.07
N THR A 142 6.25 11.95 50.28
CA THR A 142 5.59 10.70 50.74
C THR A 142 4.59 10.13 49.71
N SER A 143 4.42 10.80 48.57
CA SER A 143 3.43 10.43 47.55
C SER A 143 4.04 9.65 46.39
N ASP A 144 3.25 8.78 45.74
CA ASP A 144 3.56 8.06 44.48
C ASP A 144 3.63 9.00 43.24
N SER A 145 4.12 10.22 43.45
CA SER A 145 4.23 11.25 42.44
C SER A 145 5.68 11.54 42.10
N GLY A 146 5.97 11.75 40.83
CA GLY A 146 7.32 12.06 40.37
C GLY A 146 7.37 13.01 39.19
N ARG A 147 8.51 13.68 39.03
CA ARG A 147 8.89 14.47 37.86
C ARG A 147 9.84 13.64 36.99
N LEU A 148 9.60 13.65 35.68
CA LEU A 148 10.52 13.05 34.71
C LEU A 148 11.87 13.77 34.73
N ILE A 149 12.93 13.03 35.02
CA ILE A 149 14.31 13.39 34.79
C ILE A 149 14.78 12.68 33.52
N LEU A 150 15.06 13.50 32.51
CA LEU A 150 15.58 13.02 31.22
C LEU A 150 16.98 13.58 31.01
N ALA A 151 17.92 12.72 30.65
CA ALA A 151 19.26 13.13 30.28
C ALA A 151 19.78 12.27 29.13
N ASN A 152 20.46 12.89 28.17
CA ASN A 152 21.06 12.20 27.03
C ASN A 152 22.42 12.83 26.74
N LEU A 153 23.48 12.06 26.94
CA LEU A 153 24.84 12.54 26.69
C LEU A 153 25.22 12.31 25.24
N LYS A 154 25.53 13.40 24.52
CA LYS A 154 25.99 13.33 23.13
C LYS A 154 27.51 13.45 23.07
N PHE A 155 28.10 12.85 22.05
CA PHE A 155 29.54 12.95 21.82
C PHE A 155 30.01 14.41 21.66
N GLN A 156 29.22 15.26 21.00
CA GLN A 156 29.53 16.69 20.87
C GLN A 156 29.53 17.43 22.20
N THR A 157 28.83 16.92 23.21
CA THR A 157 28.86 17.46 24.57
C THR A 157 30.19 17.16 25.26
N LEU A 158 30.77 15.98 24.99
CA LEU A 158 32.07 15.57 25.50
C LEU A 158 33.23 16.23 24.76
N ALA A 159 33.22 16.17 23.43
CA ALA A 159 34.34 16.51 22.55
C ALA A 159 34.15 17.85 21.80
N GLY A 160 33.15 18.66 22.17
CA GLY A 160 32.82 19.92 21.51
C GLY A 160 33.45 21.14 22.16
N LYS A 161 32.64 22.19 22.39
CA LYS A 161 33.12 23.49 22.90
C LYS A 161 33.83 23.39 24.26
N GLY A 162 33.36 22.52 25.15
CA GLY A 162 33.99 22.31 26.46
C GLY A 162 35.41 21.74 26.35
N PHE A 163 35.62 20.78 25.44
CA PHE A 163 36.94 20.23 25.14
C PHE A 163 37.87 21.30 24.53
N LEU A 164 37.36 22.03 23.54
CA LEU A 164 38.11 23.11 22.90
C LEU A 164 38.53 24.20 23.89
N GLY A 165 37.64 24.58 24.81
CA GLY A 165 37.93 25.59 25.82
C GLY A 165 38.99 25.16 26.84
N GLU A 166 39.04 23.88 27.18
CA GLU A 166 39.96 23.36 28.20
C GLU A 166 41.35 23.03 27.64
N PHE A 167 41.43 22.57 26.39
CA PHE A 167 42.69 22.13 25.78
C PHE A 167 43.18 23.02 24.62
N GLY A 168 42.46 24.10 24.29
CA GLY A 168 42.84 25.09 23.27
C GLY A 168 42.73 24.61 21.81
N GLN A 169 42.46 23.32 21.56
CA GLN A 169 42.36 22.73 20.24
C GLN A 169 41.14 21.78 20.15
N SER A 170 40.57 21.61 18.96
CA SER A 170 39.43 20.71 18.76
C SER A 170 39.87 19.24 18.89
N TYR A 171 38.96 18.39 19.37
CA TYR A 171 39.22 16.94 19.49
C TYR A 171 39.63 16.29 18.16
N GLY A 172 39.03 16.75 17.04
CA GLY A 172 39.36 16.23 15.71
C GLY A 172 40.78 16.59 15.26
N ASN A 173 41.19 17.85 15.47
CA ASN A 173 42.52 18.32 15.08
C ASN A 173 43.60 17.68 15.96
N MET A 174 43.41 17.69 17.29
CA MET A 174 44.32 17.04 18.23
C MET A 174 44.46 15.55 17.91
N GLY A 175 43.35 14.88 17.57
CA GLY A 175 43.38 13.47 17.21
C GLY A 175 43.99 13.15 15.85
N THR A 176 44.29 14.15 15.03
CA THR A 176 45.05 13.99 13.77
C THR A 176 46.55 14.14 14.02
N GLU A 177 46.94 15.03 14.93
CA GLU A 177 48.33 15.27 15.32
C GLU A 177 48.85 14.22 16.31
N ASP A 178 48.08 13.98 17.39
CA ASP A 178 48.37 13.00 18.44
C ASP A 178 47.08 12.28 18.89
N PRO A 179 46.77 11.14 18.25
CA PRO A 179 45.58 10.35 18.56
C PRO A 179 45.50 9.91 20.03
N VAL A 180 46.63 9.60 20.67
CA VAL A 180 46.66 9.06 22.04
C VAL A 180 46.38 10.17 23.04
N LYS A 181 47.02 11.34 22.86
CA LYS A 181 46.78 12.52 23.69
C LYS A 181 45.33 12.99 23.61
N ALA A 182 44.74 13.01 22.41
CA ALA A 182 43.33 13.36 22.23
C ALA A 182 42.40 12.45 23.05
N ILE A 183 42.66 11.13 23.04
CA ILE A 183 41.91 10.15 23.85
C ILE A 183 42.06 10.44 25.34
N GLN A 184 43.29 10.61 25.84
CA GLN A 184 43.57 10.85 27.25
C GLN A 184 42.91 12.14 27.76
N CYS A 185 42.98 13.23 26.98
CA CYS A 185 42.31 14.50 27.28
C CYS A 185 40.79 14.33 27.40
N LEU A 186 40.18 13.57 26.48
CA LEU A 186 38.74 13.34 26.51
C LEU A 186 38.33 12.41 27.67
N GLN A 187 39.13 11.38 27.97
CA GLN A 187 38.96 10.53 29.14
C GLN A 187 39.04 11.31 30.45
N LYS A 188 39.93 12.31 30.55
CA LYS A 188 40.02 13.22 31.69
C LYS A 188 38.72 14.00 31.89
N ILE A 189 38.19 14.64 30.83
CA ILE A 189 36.90 15.35 30.90
C ILE A 189 35.77 14.42 31.37
N ILE A 190 35.75 13.17 30.86
CA ILE A 190 34.75 12.17 31.26
C ILE A 190 34.85 11.86 32.75
N LYS A 191 36.06 11.62 33.28
CA LYS A 191 36.30 11.35 34.71
C LYS A 191 35.84 12.50 35.58
N ASP A 192 36.24 13.72 35.22
CA ASP A 192 36.06 14.88 36.07
C ASP A 192 34.59 15.33 36.12
N ARG A 193 33.81 15.13 35.06
CA ARG A 193 32.48 15.77 34.91
C ARG A 193 31.31 14.83 34.70
N TYR A 194 31.52 13.62 34.19
CA TYR A 194 30.42 12.79 33.64
C TYR A 194 30.24 11.43 34.29
N ILE A 195 31.25 10.83 34.94
CA ILE A 195 31.14 9.48 35.52
C ILE A 195 30.01 9.37 36.55
N ASN A 196 29.86 10.37 37.42
CA ASN A 196 28.83 10.34 38.47
C ASN A 196 27.40 10.28 37.90
N LYS A 197 27.15 11.01 36.81
CA LYS A 197 25.84 11.06 36.14
C LYS A 197 25.66 9.93 35.12
N TYR A 198 26.75 9.41 34.57
CA TYR A 198 26.75 8.35 33.56
C TYR A 198 27.77 7.25 33.90
N PRO A 199 27.45 6.34 34.85
CA PRO A 199 28.39 5.33 35.35
C PRO A 199 28.95 4.40 34.27
N LEU A 200 28.20 4.17 33.18
CA LEU A 200 28.62 3.36 32.03
C LEU A 200 29.93 3.85 31.39
N LEU A 201 30.25 5.15 31.52
CA LEU A 201 31.47 5.72 30.96
C LEU A 201 32.72 5.38 31.76
N LYS A 202 32.60 4.90 33.00
CA LYS A 202 33.74 4.58 33.86
C LYS A 202 34.72 3.63 33.20
N LYS A 203 34.20 2.54 32.60
CA LYS A 203 35.01 1.54 31.89
C LYS A 203 35.81 2.14 30.73
N ILE A 204 35.21 3.06 29.96
CA ILE A 204 35.89 3.72 28.84
C ILE A 204 36.93 4.71 29.33
N ALA A 205 36.62 5.43 30.41
CA ALA A 205 37.51 6.44 30.97
C ALA A 205 38.80 5.82 31.55
N GLU A 206 38.74 4.58 32.02
CA GLU A 206 39.86 3.87 32.66
C GLU A 206 40.64 2.96 31.70
N LYS A 207 40.05 2.58 30.56
CA LYS A 207 40.67 1.67 29.57
C LYS A 207 41.75 2.38 28.74
N LEU A 208 42.85 1.70 28.48
CA LEU A 208 43.88 2.16 27.53
C LEU A 208 43.49 1.77 26.10
N TYR A 209 43.66 2.71 25.16
CA TYR A 209 43.37 2.51 23.74
C TYR A 209 44.62 2.80 22.91
N SER A 210 44.95 1.90 22.00
CA SER A 210 46.05 2.05 21.04
C SER A 210 45.64 2.84 19.79
N THR A 211 44.35 2.87 19.45
CA THR A 211 43.84 3.61 18.29
C THR A 211 42.65 4.49 18.66
N LYS A 212 42.61 5.70 18.08
CA LYS A 212 41.48 6.62 18.20
C LYS A 212 40.20 6.06 17.58
N LYS A 213 40.32 5.26 16.53
CA LYS A 213 39.18 4.62 15.86
C LYS A 213 38.44 3.66 16.79
N ASP A 214 39.17 2.86 17.55
CA ASP A 214 38.57 1.91 18.50
C ASP A 214 37.93 2.63 19.68
N PHE A 215 38.62 3.66 20.22
CA PHE A 215 38.05 4.54 21.25
C PHE A 215 36.76 5.21 20.77
N ASP A 216 36.79 5.88 19.61
CA ASP A 216 35.64 6.59 19.03
C ASP A 216 34.47 5.64 18.80
N LYS A 217 34.74 4.41 18.37
CA LYS A 217 33.70 3.39 18.19
C LYS A 217 33.06 3.00 19.53
N GLU A 218 33.88 2.63 20.52
CA GLU A 218 33.40 2.13 21.82
C GLU A 218 32.68 3.22 22.63
N ILE A 219 33.18 4.47 22.60
CA ILE A 219 32.52 5.60 23.27
C ILE A 219 31.19 5.93 22.61
N GLN A 220 31.09 5.93 21.28
CA GLN A 220 29.82 6.18 20.59
C GLN A 220 28.81 5.07 20.89
N GLU A 221 29.22 3.81 20.88
CA GLU A 221 28.38 2.65 21.26
C GLU A 221 27.90 2.74 22.71
N THR A 222 28.76 3.20 23.64
CA THR A 222 28.37 3.36 25.05
C THR A 222 27.45 4.55 25.27
N LEU A 223 27.68 5.67 24.58
CA LEU A 223 26.83 6.86 24.69
C LEU A 223 25.38 6.60 24.28
N VAL A 224 25.14 5.67 23.36
CA VAL A 224 23.78 5.21 23.01
C VAL A 224 23.03 4.64 24.22
N ASN A 225 23.75 4.05 25.17
CA ASN A 225 23.19 3.52 26.41
C ASN A 225 23.20 4.56 27.56
N CYS A 226 23.86 5.70 27.40
CA CYS A 226 23.87 6.83 28.35
C CYS A 226 22.61 7.71 28.21
N TYR A 227 21.44 7.08 28.22
CA TYR A 227 20.13 7.72 28.24
C TYR A 227 19.44 7.45 29.56
N VAL A 228 19.16 8.52 30.31
CA VAL A 228 18.41 8.47 31.58
C VAL A 228 16.99 8.95 31.31
N CYS A 229 16.01 8.17 31.77
CA CYS A 229 14.59 8.46 31.65
C CYS A 229 13.88 7.85 32.87
N GLU A 230 13.79 8.60 33.96
CA GLU A 230 13.26 8.13 35.24
C GLU A 230 12.42 9.19 35.93
N PHE A 231 11.62 8.80 36.92
CA PHE A 231 10.81 9.74 37.70
C PHE A 231 11.43 9.93 39.09
N THR A 232 11.85 11.15 39.39
CA THR A 232 12.27 11.55 40.75
C THR A 232 11.06 11.97 41.56
N GLN A 233 10.98 11.52 42.81
CA GLN A 233 9.84 11.81 43.69
C GLN A 233 9.65 13.31 43.92
N ILE A 234 8.38 13.73 43.98
CA ILE A 234 7.99 15.12 44.25
C ILE A 234 6.84 15.19 45.25
N ASN A 235 6.71 16.34 45.91
CA ASN A 235 5.58 16.67 46.77
C ASN A 235 4.42 17.20 45.90
N TRP A 236 3.41 16.36 45.69
CA TRP A 236 2.28 16.72 44.85
C TRP A 236 1.42 17.86 45.41
N LEU A 237 1.31 17.98 46.75
CA LEU A 237 0.55 19.07 47.37
C LEU A 237 1.18 20.43 47.04
N GLU A 238 2.51 20.49 46.96
CA GLU A 238 3.19 21.70 46.52
C GLU A 238 2.91 21.99 45.03
N VAL A 239 2.84 20.96 44.17
CA VAL A 239 2.46 21.14 42.75
C VAL A 239 1.03 21.71 42.62
N GLU A 240 0.09 21.20 43.41
CA GLU A 240 -1.30 21.70 43.45
C GLU A 240 -1.34 23.15 43.91
N LYS A 241 -0.69 23.47 45.04
CA LYS A 241 -0.56 24.84 45.55
C LYS A 241 0.01 25.79 44.51
N GLN A 242 1.06 25.40 43.79
CA GLN A 242 1.70 26.25 42.77
C GLN A 242 0.84 26.39 41.51
N THR A 243 -0.01 25.42 41.22
CA THR A 243 -1.03 25.50 40.17
C THR A 243 -2.12 26.50 40.56
N ASP A 244 -2.61 26.43 41.80
CA ASP A 244 -3.63 27.36 42.33
C ASP A 244 -3.13 28.81 42.41
N LEU A 245 -1.83 29.00 42.72
CA LEU A 245 -1.15 30.30 42.68
C LEU A 245 -0.93 30.84 41.26
N GLY A 246 -1.23 30.06 40.21
CA GLY A 246 -1.02 30.46 38.81
C GLY A 246 0.45 30.46 38.36
N ASN A 247 1.34 29.81 39.13
CA ASN A 247 2.76 29.68 38.79
C ASN A 247 3.02 28.58 37.77
N MET A 248 2.04 27.70 37.53
CA MET A 248 2.05 26.72 36.45
C MET A 248 0.63 26.34 36.02
N TYR A 249 0.51 25.77 34.82
CA TYR A 249 -0.70 25.12 34.33
C TYR A 249 -0.50 23.61 34.30
N LEU A 250 -1.46 22.85 34.79
CA LEU A 250 -1.39 21.39 34.87
C LEU A 250 -2.45 20.75 33.99
N PHE A 251 -2.02 19.91 33.04
CA PHE A 251 -2.91 19.18 32.13
C PHE A 251 -2.73 17.67 32.32
N LYS A 252 -3.82 16.95 32.59
CA LYS A 252 -3.79 15.48 32.56
C LYS A 252 -3.64 15.00 31.12
N ILE A 253 -2.62 14.19 30.85
CA ILE A 253 -2.44 13.53 29.55
C ILE A 253 -3.41 12.34 29.54
N HIS A 254 -4.45 12.44 28.71
CA HIS A 254 -5.58 11.52 28.74
C HIS A 254 -5.97 10.99 27.36
N SER A 255 -6.29 9.71 27.32
CA SER A 255 -6.88 8.99 26.20
C SER A 255 -8.09 8.19 26.66
N LYS A 256 -8.87 7.65 25.70
CA LYS A 256 -9.99 6.76 26.04
C LYS A 256 -9.56 5.51 26.82
N ASP A 257 -8.27 5.15 26.80
CA ASP A 257 -7.74 3.93 27.44
C ASP A 257 -7.50 4.12 28.95
N ASP A 258 -7.57 5.35 29.45
CA ASP A 258 -7.28 5.68 30.84
C ASP A 258 -8.56 5.64 31.70
N GLY A 259 -8.48 5.06 32.90
CA GLY A 259 -9.57 4.96 33.87
C GLY A 259 -10.01 3.53 34.24
N ARG A 260 -10.55 3.36 35.46
CA ARG A 260 -10.85 2.04 36.08
C ARG A 260 -11.90 1.18 35.37
N LYS A 261 -12.76 1.76 34.52
CA LYS A 261 -13.86 1.05 33.84
C LYS A 261 -13.46 0.39 32.53
N ASN A 262 -12.20 0.49 32.11
CA ASN A 262 -11.79 0.08 30.77
C ASN A 262 -11.07 -1.27 30.80
N THR A 263 -11.81 -2.33 30.50
CA THR A 263 -11.32 -3.72 30.47
C THR A 263 -10.85 -4.16 29.08
N GLY A 264 -10.96 -3.30 28.05
CA GLY A 264 -10.59 -3.62 26.68
C GLY A 264 -9.10 -3.47 26.38
N ASN A 265 -8.66 -4.10 25.28
CA ASN A 265 -7.28 -3.98 24.79
C ASN A 265 -6.93 -2.52 24.46
N LYS A 266 -5.80 -2.05 25.00
CA LYS A 266 -5.32 -0.67 24.85
C LYS A 266 -4.98 -0.34 23.39
N ASN A 267 -5.03 0.93 23.04
CA ASN A 267 -4.51 1.43 21.78
C ASN A 267 -3.00 1.27 21.75
N LEU A 268 -2.45 1.13 20.54
CA LEU A 268 -1.02 0.91 20.37
C LEU A 268 -0.20 2.14 20.81
N GLN A 269 -0.72 3.35 20.59
CA GLN A 269 -0.11 4.59 21.03
C GLN A 269 -0.03 4.70 22.57
N THR A 270 -1.03 4.16 23.29
CA THR A 270 -1.02 4.10 24.75
C THR A 270 0.07 3.15 25.24
N LEU A 271 0.25 2.01 24.57
CA LEU A 271 1.35 1.09 24.86
C LEU A 271 2.70 1.74 24.60
N TYR A 272 2.86 2.45 23.47
CA TYR A 272 4.10 3.17 23.13
C TYR A 272 4.43 4.26 24.16
N TRP A 273 3.44 5.06 24.56
CA TRP A 273 3.62 6.11 25.56
C TRP A 273 4.11 5.53 26.89
N ARG A 274 3.50 4.43 27.35
CA ARG A 274 3.92 3.77 28.59
C ARG A 274 5.30 3.15 28.48
N ALA A 275 5.61 2.50 27.35
CA ALA A 275 6.89 1.85 27.10
C ALA A 275 8.08 2.82 27.17
N VAL A 276 7.91 4.10 26.82
CA VAL A 276 8.98 5.12 26.95
C VAL A 276 9.53 5.24 28.38
N PHE A 277 8.69 5.00 29.39
CA PHE A 277 9.04 5.18 30.79
C PHE A 277 9.34 3.86 31.52
N GLU A 278 9.47 2.76 30.78
CA GLU A 278 9.87 1.47 31.34
C GLU A 278 11.39 1.37 31.45
N ASN A 279 11.86 0.60 32.44
CA ASN A 279 13.28 0.35 32.63
C ASN A 279 13.87 -0.33 31.39
N ASN A 280 15.04 0.14 30.96
CA ASN A 280 15.75 -0.36 29.78
C ASN A 280 14.90 -0.33 28.48
N SER A 281 14.02 0.66 28.35
CA SER A 281 13.16 0.79 27.17
C SER A 281 13.96 0.94 25.86
N PRO A 282 13.53 0.30 24.76
CA PRO A 282 14.04 0.60 23.43
C PRO A 282 13.43 1.89 22.83
N PHE A 283 12.59 2.60 23.59
CA PHE A 283 11.90 3.80 23.17
C PHE A 283 12.55 5.01 23.84
N GLN A 284 12.59 6.12 23.13
CA GLN A 284 13.14 7.38 23.62
C GLN A 284 12.11 8.50 23.45
N LEU A 285 11.92 9.28 24.51
CA LEU A 285 11.13 10.51 24.44
C LEU A 285 11.93 11.58 23.69
N ASN A 286 11.32 12.21 22.68
CA ASN A 286 11.95 13.30 21.95
C ASN A 286 11.37 14.66 22.38
N GLY A 287 12.19 15.71 22.27
CA GLY A 287 11.71 17.09 22.31
C GLY A 287 10.92 17.46 21.04
N GLY A 288 10.38 18.69 21.02
CA GLY A 288 9.53 19.17 19.91
C GLY A 288 8.06 18.77 20.09
N GLY A 289 7.61 18.67 21.34
CA GLY A 289 6.19 18.52 21.64
C GLY A 289 5.42 19.79 21.27
N GLU A 290 4.11 19.64 21.05
CA GLU A 290 3.24 20.76 20.71
C GLU A 290 1.89 20.63 21.42
N VAL A 291 1.36 21.75 21.90
CA VAL A 291 0.01 21.83 22.47
C VAL A 291 -0.86 22.67 21.57
N PHE A 292 -2.10 22.23 21.38
CA PHE A 292 -3.08 22.93 20.57
C PHE A 292 -4.39 23.10 21.32
N TYR A 293 -5.02 24.25 21.10
CA TYR A 293 -6.40 24.51 21.48
C TYR A 293 -7.31 24.31 20.26
N ARG A 294 -8.47 23.71 20.49
CA ARG A 294 -9.52 23.61 19.49
C ARG A 294 -10.86 23.98 20.13
N LYS A 295 -11.47 25.07 19.64
CA LYS A 295 -12.79 25.52 20.06
C LYS A 295 -13.89 24.51 19.70
N GLN A 296 -15.08 24.70 20.24
CA GLN A 296 -16.27 23.94 19.85
C GLN A 296 -16.53 24.12 18.35
N ALA A 297 -16.78 23.01 17.65
CA ALA A 297 -16.89 22.98 16.20
C ALA A 297 -18.32 22.70 15.71
N ILE A 298 -19.11 21.96 16.49
CA ILE A 298 -20.49 21.60 16.18
C ILE A 298 -21.37 21.68 17.42
N LYS A 299 -22.67 21.90 17.22
CA LYS A 299 -23.66 21.82 18.30
C LYS A 299 -23.99 20.35 18.62
N ASP A 300 -24.48 20.11 19.83
CA ASP A 300 -24.90 18.78 20.26
C ASP A 300 -26.05 18.25 19.39
N LYS A 301 -25.85 17.06 18.82
CA LYS A 301 -26.88 16.32 18.11
C LYS A 301 -27.16 14.99 18.81
N LYS A 302 -28.35 14.85 19.39
CA LYS A 302 -28.80 13.61 20.04
C LYS A 302 -29.35 12.66 18.98
N ILE A 303 -28.85 11.42 18.91
CA ILE A 303 -29.16 10.48 17.80
C ILE A 303 -29.71 9.12 18.25
N LYS A 304 -29.60 8.77 19.54
CA LYS A 304 -30.10 7.49 20.05
C LYS A 304 -30.68 7.70 21.43
N THR A 305 -31.93 7.30 21.67
CA THR A 305 -32.58 7.29 22.99
C THR A 305 -32.37 5.93 23.66
N GLY A 306 -32.05 5.90 24.96
CA GLY A 306 -31.94 4.68 25.77
C GLY A 306 -30.79 3.73 25.40
N TYR A 307 -29.53 4.08 25.71
CA TYR A 307 -28.38 3.16 25.56
C TYR A 307 -27.69 2.91 26.90
N GLY A 308 -27.92 1.72 27.47
CA GLY A 308 -27.53 1.42 28.85
C GLY A 308 -28.20 2.40 29.83
N ASN A 309 -27.44 2.92 30.80
CA ASN A 309 -27.94 3.89 31.79
C ASN A 309 -27.97 5.35 31.26
N LYS A 310 -27.85 5.58 29.95
CA LYS A 310 -27.86 6.93 29.36
C LYS A 310 -29.14 7.17 28.57
N SER A 311 -29.80 8.28 28.85
CA SER A 311 -31.00 8.74 28.14
C SER A 311 -30.74 9.00 26.66
N PHE A 312 -29.54 9.44 26.28
CA PHE A 312 -29.16 9.61 24.88
C PHE A 312 -27.67 9.47 24.57
N ILE A 313 -27.35 9.28 23.28
CA ILE A 313 -25.99 9.39 22.71
C ILE A 313 -25.88 10.69 21.90
N ILE A 314 -24.79 11.43 22.15
CA ILE A 314 -24.42 12.63 21.39
C ILE A 314 -23.50 12.22 20.23
N ASP A 315 -23.92 12.52 19.00
CA ASP A 315 -23.08 12.32 17.82
C ASP A 315 -21.84 13.20 17.90
N ASN A 316 -20.69 12.66 17.51
CA ASN A 316 -19.46 13.45 17.38
C ASN A 316 -19.11 14.28 18.63
N LYS A 317 -19.52 13.84 19.84
CA LYS A 317 -19.36 14.54 21.15
C LYS A 317 -18.01 15.22 21.34
N ARG A 318 -16.93 14.60 20.88
CA ARG A 318 -15.58 15.15 21.01
C ARG A 318 -15.39 16.51 20.31
N PHE A 319 -16.28 16.93 19.42
CA PHE A 319 -16.26 18.23 18.72
C PHE A 319 -17.31 19.22 19.24
N THR A 320 -18.15 18.80 20.19
CA THR A 320 -19.19 19.64 20.78
C THR A 320 -18.71 20.42 22.00
N SER A 321 -17.46 20.22 22.41
CA SER A 321 -16.77 21.01 23.43
C SER A 321 -15.39 21.46 22.93
N GLU A 322 -14.85 22.48 23.60
CA GLU A 322 -13.44 22.81 23.50
C GLU A 322 -12.55 21.63 23.95
N LYS A 323 -11.33 21.57 23.38
CA LYS A 323 -10.32 20.56 23.70
C LYS A 323 -8.90 21.11 23.58
N PHE A 324 -8.05 20.67 24.49
CA PHE A 324 -6.60 20.75 24.38
C PHE A 324 -6.06 19.44 23.82
N LEU A 325 -5.09 19.53 22.90
CA LEU A 325 -4.46 18.39 22.24
C LEU A 325 -2.96 18.48 22.47
N PHE A 326 -2.36 17.39 22.95
CA PHE A 326 -0.93 17.27 23.14
C PHE A 326 -0.34 16.30 22.11
N HIS A 327 0.63 16.78 21.34
CA HIS A 327 1.39 15.99 20.37
C HIS A 327 2.81 15.83 20.92
N CYS A 328 3.26 14.58 21.07
CA CYS A 328 4.59 14.29 21.61
C CYS A 328 5.32 13.29 20.71
N PRO A 329 6.48 13.66 20.15
CA PRO A 329 7.29 12.76 19.33
C PRO A 329 8.06 11.76 20.20
N ILE A 330 8.14 10.52 19.72
CA ILE A 330 8.93 9.44 20.32
C ILE A 330 9.80 8.79 19.24
N LYS A 331 10.93 8.22 19.64
CA LYS A 331 11.80 7.41 18.78
C LYS A 331 11.70 5.95 19.20
N LEU A 332 11.39 5.07 18.24
CA LEU A 332 11.30 3.62 18.44
C LEU A 332 12.64 2.97 18.10
N ASN A 333 13.03 1.92 18.83
CA ASN A 333 14.31 1.23 18.69
C ASN A 333 15.50 2.20 18.59
N TYR A 334 15.58 3.19 19.50
CA TYR A 334 16.50 4.32 19.35
C TYR A 334 17.99 3.92 19.36
N ARG A 335 18.30 2.74 19.90
CA ARG A 335 19.64 2.13 19.98
C ARG A 335 20.04 1.37 18.71
N ALA A 336 19.09 1.09 17.82
CA ALA A 336 19.39 0.42 16.55
C ALA A 336 20.21 1.33 15.63
N LYS A 337 20.94 0.71 14.71
CA LYS A 337 21.70 1.40 13.67
C LYS A 337 20.80 2.38 12.91
N SER A 338 21.19 3.64 12.89
CA SER A 338 20.47 4.68 12.15
C SER A 338 20.98 4.74 10.72
N TYR A 339 20.06 4.80 9.75
CA TYR A 339 20.39 4.98 8.34
C TYR A 339 20.13 6.44 7.96
N SER A 340 21.07 7.08 7.26
CA SER A 340 20.91 8.46 6.79
C SER A 340 19.79 8.59 5.74
N LYS A 341 19.54 7.53 4.97
CA LYS A 341 18.39 7.41 4.08
C LYS A 341 17.83 5.98 4.09
N PRO A 342 16.50 5.79 3.98
CA PRO A 342 15.85 4.47 4.04
C PRO A 342 16.45 3.42 3.10
N GLN A 343 16.83 3.80 1.88
CA GLN A 343 17.38 2.90 0.87
C GLN A 343 18.68 2.20 1.28
N TYR A 344 19.42 2.74 2.25
CA TYR A 344 20.67 2.12 2.71
C TYR A 344 20.44 0.90 3.62
N ALA A 345 19.24 0.77 4.19
CA ALA A 345 18.85 -0.40 4.96
C ALA A 345 18.35 -1.55 4.08
N LEU A 346 17.87 -1.25 2.87
CA LEU A 346 17.15 -2.21 2.03
C LEU A 346 17.95 -3.48 1.75
N SER A 347 19.23 -3.34 1.37
CA SER A 347 20.08 -4.49 1.04
C SER A 347 20.39 -5.34 2.28
N GLU A 348 20.71 -4.69 3.40
CA GLU A 348 21.03 -5.34 4.67
C GLU A 348 19.83 -6.16 5.17
N ILE A 349 18.65 -5.54 5.25
CA ILE A 349 17.42 -6.20 5.71
C ILE A 349 16.98 -7.31 4.77
N ASN A 350 17.02 -7.11 3.45
CA ASN A 350 16.69 -8.15 2.48
C ASN A 350 17.65 -9.35 2.60
N ASN A 351 18.95 -9.11 2.77
CA ASN A 351 19.93 -10.19 2.93
C ASN A 351 19.67 -11.01 4.20
N GLU A 352 19.37 -10.36 5.33
CA GLU A 352 19.05 -11.07 6.58
C GLU A 352 17.74 -11.88 6.44
N ILE A 353 16.69 -11.30 5.88
CA ILE A 353 15.43 -12.01 5.63
C ILE A 353 15.66 -13.20 4.71
N ASN A 354 16.37 -13.01 3.60
CA ASN A 354 16.66 -14.08 2.64
C ASN A 354 17.42 -15.22 3.31
N LYS A 355 18.48 -14.91 4.07
CA LYS A 355 19.26 -15.91 4.79
C LYS A 355 18.40 -16.76 5.74
N HIS A 356 17.41 -16.17 6.41
CA HIS A 356 16.58 -16.87 7.39
C HIS A 356 15.31 -17.52 6.81
N PHE A 357 14.75 -16.96 5.73
CA PHE A 357 13.51 -17.46 5.14
C PHE A 357 13.81 -18.64 4.22
N VAL A 358 14.69 -18.46 3.22
CA VAL A 358 14.84 -19.46 2.14
C VAL A 358 15.65 -20.69 2.55
N THR A 359 16.30 -20.65 3.71
CA THR A 359 17.00 -21.82 4.30
C THR A 359 16.07 -22.71 5.13
N ASN A 360 14.82 -22.30 5.32
CA ASN A 360 13.81 -23.09 6.01
C ASN A 360 13.11 -24.02 5.01
N ASP A 361 12.98 -25.30 5.34
CA ASP A 361 12.30 -26.29 4.49
C ASP A 361 10.77 -26.18 4.54
N ASN A 362 10.22 -25.10 5.11
CA ASN A 362 8.79 -24.96 5.37
C ASN A 362 8.33 -23.49 5.31
N ILE A 363 8.30 -22.93 4.10
CA ILE A 363 7.94 -21.53 3.83
C ILE A 363 6.56 -21.45 3.20
N TYR A 364 5.81 -20.41 3.54
CA TYR A 364 4.54 -20.08 2.90
C TYR A 364 4.63 -18.82 2.03
N PHE A 365 3.73 -18.73 1.06
CA PHE A 365 3.61 -17.61 0.14
C PHE A 365 2.19 -17.07 0.17
N LEU A 366 2.03 -15.82 0.57
CA LEU A 366 0.75 -15.12 0.59
C LEU A 366 0.66 -14.22 -0.64
N GLY A 367 0.05 -14.72 -1.70
CA GLY A 367 -0.22 -13.94 -2.90
C GLY A 367 -1.45 -13.05 -2.72
N ILE A 368 -1.36 -11.80 -3.15
CA ILE A 368 -2.46 -10.85 -3.07
C ILE A 368 -2.72 -10.27 -4.46
N ASP A 369 -3.88 -10.60 -5.00
CA ASP A 369 -4.40 -10.01 -6.23
C ASP A 369 -5.34 -8.85 -5.91
N ARG A 370 -5.41 -7.89 -6.84
CA ARG A 370 -6.23 -6.69 -6.68
C ARG A 370 -7.03 -6.49 -7.96
N GLY A 371 -8.34 -6.69 -7.85
CA GLY A 371 -9.26 -6.67 -8.98
C GLY A 371 -10.20 -5.47 -8.98
N GLU A 372 -11.14 -5.50 -9.92
CA GLU A 372 -12.26 -4.55 -10.00
C GLU A 372 -13.49 -5.03 -9.20
N LYS A 373 -13.65 -6.36 -9.10
CA LYS A 373 -14.78 -7.03 -8.42
C LYS A 373 -14.47 -7.22 -6.93
N HIS A 374 -13.33 -7.82 -6.62
CA HIS A 374 -12.77 -7.82 -5.27
C HIS A 374 -11.77 -6.66 -5.13
N LEU A 375 -11.89 -5.86 -4.07
CA LEU A 375 -10.95 -4.79 -3.76
C LEU A 375 -9.52 -5.34 -3.60
N ALA A 376 -9.43 -6.53 -3.00
CA ALA A 376 -8.28 -7.42 -3.04
C ALA A 376 -8.75 -8.85 -2.72
N TYR A 377 -7.93 -9.83 -3.09
CA TYR A 377 -8.14 -11.24 -2.82
C TYR A 377 -6.80 -11.86 -2.43
N TYR A 378 -6.77 -12.80 -1.48
CA TYR A 378 -5.53 -13.48 -1.13
C TYR A 378 -5.60 -14.99 -1.35
N SER A 379 -4.44 -15.58 -1.62
CA SER A 379 -4.21 -17.02 -1.51
C SER A 379 -2.91 -17.27 -0.76
N LEU A 380 -3.00 -18.04 0.32
CA LEU A 380 -1.88 -18.56 1.09
C LEU A 380 -1.58 -19.97 0.60
N ILE A 381 -0.38 -20.19 0.10
CA ILE A 381 0.08 -21.50 -0.37
C ILE A 381 1.34 -21.94 0.38
N ASP A 382 1.56 -23.25 0.41
CA ASP A 382 2.86 -23.81 0.81
C ASP A 382 3.89 -23.78 -0.33
N GLN A 383 5.13 -24.15 -0.02
CA GLN A 383 6.23 -24.23 -0.98
C GLN A 383 6.01 -25.22 -2.14
N ASN A 384 5.09 -26.18 -2.01
CA ASN A 384 4.76 -27.12 -3.06
C ASN A 384 3.69 -26.56 -4.02
N GLY A 385 3.02 -25.48 -3.61
CA GLY A 385 1.94 -24.85 -4.35
C GLY A 385 0.54 -25.30 -3.90
N LYS A 386 0.41 -25.98 -2.76
CA LYS A 386 -0.89 -26.37 -2.21
C LYS A 386 -1.51 -25.17 -1.49
N ILE A 387 -2.80 -24.93 -1.75
CA ILE A 387 -3.55 -23.87 -1.06
C ILE A 387 -3.80 -24.29 0.39
N ILE A 388 -3.45 -23.40 1.31
CA ILE A 388 -3.68 -23.52 2.75
C ILE A 388 -4.91 -22.71 3.16
N ASP A 389 -5.05 -21.52 2.58
CA ASP A 389 -6.16 -20.60 2.84
C ASP A 389 -6.35 -19.66 1.66
N GLN A 390 -7.58 -19.24 1.37
CA GLN A 390 -7.89 -18.22 0.38
C GLN A 390 -9.19 -17.51 0.75
N GLU A 391 -9.26 -16.20 0.56
CA GLU A 391 -10.48 -15.45 0.85
C GLU A 391 -10.46 -14.08 0.15
N THR A 392 -11.65 -13.51 -0.05
CA THR A 392 -11.78 -12.11 -0.43
C THR A 392 -11.39 -11.17 0.73
N LEU A 393 -10.65 -10.12 0.40
CA LEU A 393 -10.35 -9.02 1.32
C LEU A 393 -11.41 -7.92 1.26
N ASN A 394 -12.59 -8.13 0.68
CA ASN A 394 -13.70 -7.18 0.78
C ASN A 394 -14.18 -6.96 2.23
N LEU A 395 -13.87 -7.92 3.12
CA LEU A 395 -14.12 -7.92 4.57
C LEU A 395 -15.59 -7.68 4.95
N PRO A 396 -16.34 -8.74 5.32
CA PRO A 396 -17.73 -8.58 5.74
C PRO A 396 -17.84 -7.83 7.07
N PHE A 397 -18.93 -7.08 7.23
CA PHE A 397 -19.27 -6.48 8.51
C PHE A 397 -19.94 -7.51 9.41
N THR A 398 -19.43 -7.67 10.62
CA THR A 398 -19.99 -8.57 11.63
C THR A 398 -20.39 -7.80 12.90
N ASP A 399 -21.30 -8.38 13.68
CA ASP A 399 -21.61 -7.92 15.02
C ASP A 399 -20.60 -8.47 16.07
N LYS A 400 -20.82 -8.17 17.36
CA LYS A 400 -19.94 -8.64 18.44
C LYS A 400 -19.93 -10.16 18.61
N ALA A 401 -20.98 -10.86 18.15
CA ALA A 401 -21.09 -12.31 18.18
C ALA A 401 -20.54 -12.96 16.90
N GLY A 402 -19.99 -12.17 15.96
CA GLY A 402 -19.45 -12.64 14.68
C GLY A 402 -20.51 -12.86 13.60
N LYS A 403 -21.79 -12.51 13.83
CA LYS A 403 -22.86 -12.69 12.84
C LYS A 403 -22.82 -11.58 11.77
N PRO A 404 -23.14 -11.87 10.50
CA PRO A 404 -23.18 -10.87 9.44
C PRO A 404 -24.14 -9.71 9.76
N ARG A 405 -23.72 -8.48 9.42
CA ARG A 405 -24.48 -7.26 9.71
C ARG A 405 -24.48 -6.31 8.51
N GLY A 406 -25.65 -6.10 7.91
CA GLY A 406 -25.86 -5.10 6.86
C GLY A 406 -25.75 -3.66 7.39
N ILE A 407 -25.17 -2.77 6.58
CA ILE A 407 -25.19 -1.32 6.77
C ILE A 407 -26.02 -0.71 5.66
N LYS A 408 -27.18 -0.15 5.99
CA LYS A 408 -28.01 0.59 5.05
C LYS A 408 -27.32 1.87 4.61
N LYS A 409 -27.24 2.07 3.30
CA LYS A 409 -26.72 3.31 2.72
C LYS A 409 -27.48 3.69 1.47
N GLN A 410 -27.72 4.99 1.30
CA GLN A 410 -28.22 5.53 0.04
C GLN A 410 -27.12 5.40 -1.02
N LYS A 411 -27.47 4.90 -2.21
CA LYS A 411 -26.63 4.84 -3.41
C LYS A 411 -27.41 5.49 -4.56
N TYR A 412 -26.75 6.37 -5.32
CA TYR A 412 -27.36 7.01 -6.48
C TYR A 412 -27.07 6.23 -7.78
N PHE A 413 -28.09 6.06 -8.59
CA PHE A 413 -27.99 5.44 -9.91
C PHE A 413 -28.34 6.49 -10.96
N TYR A 414 -27.50 6.62 -11.98
CA TYR A 414 -27.77 7.57 -13.04
C TYR A 414 -28.68 6.91 -14.09
N ASN A 415 -29.92 7.36 -14.16
CA ASN A 415 -30.87 6.97 -15.18
C ASN A 415 -30.59 7.76 -16.45
N LYS A 416 -29.91 7.13 -17.41
CA LYS A 416 -29.54 7.76 -18.69
C LYS A 416 -30.74 8.13 -19.56
N LYS A 417 -31.88 7.44 -19.44
CA LYS A 417 -33.08 7.72 -20.25
C LYS A 417 -33.77 9.00 -19.78
N ALA A 418 -33.83 9.18 -18.46
CA ALA A 418 -34.41 10.37 -17.86
C ALA A 418 -33.41 11.52 -17.69
N ASP A 419 -32.10 11.24 -17.82
CA ASP A 419 -31.00 12.16 -17.48
C ASP A 419 -31.04 12.64 -16.01
N VAL A 420 -31.43 11.75 -15.09
CA VAL A 420 -31.59 12.06 -13.66
C VAL A 420 -30.85 11.05 -12.78
N TRP A 421 -30.38 11.51 -11.63
CA TRP A 421 -29.87 10.65 -10.57
C TRP A 421 -31.00 10.20 -9.64
N GLU A 422 -31.16 8.90 -9.50
CA GLU A 422 -32.19 8.28 -8.66
C GLU A 422 -31.55 7.65 -7.41
N PRO A 423 -32.02 7.98 -6.20
CA PRO A 423 -31.54 7.36 -4.98
C PRO A 423 -32.21 6.00 -4.76
N LYS A 424 -31.40 5.01 -4.34
CA LYS A 424 -31.90 3.72 -3.83
C LYS A 424 -31.18 3.36 -2.53
N GLU A 425 -31.92 2.89 -1.54
CA GLU A 425 -31.31 2.33 -0.33
C GLU A 425 -30.77 0.93 -0.66
N VAL A 426 -29.49 0.71 -0.33
CA VAL A 426 -28.81 -0.57 -0.51
C VAL A 426 -28.26 -1.07 0.82
N ASP A 427 -28.32 -2.37 1.04
CA ASP A 427 -27.66 -3.02 2.16
C ASP A 427 -26.21 -3.33 1.79
N CYS A 428 -25.28 -2.67 2.49
CA CYS A 428 -23.86 -2.93 2.33
C CYS A 428 -23.41 -3.98 3.34
N TRP A 429 -22.96 -5.14 2.88
CA TRP A 429 -22.54 -6.26 3.74
C TRP A 429 -21.03 -6.28 3.96
N ASN A 430 -20.27 -5.58 3.12
CA ASN A 430 -18.81 -5.51 3.18
C ASN A 430 -18.29 -4.12 2.76
N TYR A 431 -16.96 -3.91 2.83
CA TYR A 431 -16.37 -2.62 2.47
C TYR A 431 -16.43 -2.29 0.97
N ASN A 432 -16.48 -3.28 0.08
CA ASN A 432 -16.63 -3.05 -1.35
C ASN A 432 -17.99 -2.43 -1.65
N ASP A 433 -19.08 -2.98 -1.10
CA ASP A 433 -20.43 -2.44 -1.26
C ASP A 433 -20.51 -1.00 -0.73
N LEU A 434 -19.94 -0.76 0.44
CA LEU A 434 -19.96 0.56 1.08
C LEU A 434 -19.11 1.58 0.33
N LEU A 435 -17.93 1.19 -0.17
CA LEU A 435 -17.08 2.06 -0.99
C LEU A 435 -17.71 2.35 -2.35
N ASP A 436 -18.42 1.39 -2.93
CA ASP A 436 -19.14 1.55 -4.18
C ASP A 436 -20.33 2.51 -4.04
N ALA A 437 -21.14 2.36 -2.98
CA ALA A 437 -22.20 3.31 -2.64
C ALA A 437 -21.64 4.72 -2.41
N MET A 438 -20.55 4.85 -1.64
CA MET A 438 -19.93 6.15 -1.39
C MET A 438 -19.30 6.77 -2.64
N ALA A 439 -18.71 5.97 -3.53
CA ALA A 439 -18.16 6.43 -4.80
C ALA A 439 -19.25 6.97 -5.73
N SER A 440 -20.38 6.26 -5.84
CA SER A 440 -21.55 6.72 -6.59
C SER A 440 -22.10 8.05 -6.04
N ASN A 441 -22.28 8.15 -4.72
CA ASN A 441 -22.78 9.37 -4.08
C ASN A 441 -21.85 10.57 -4.33
N ARG A 442 -20.55 10.33 -4.39
CA ARG A 442 -19.55 11.37 -4.66
C ARG A 442 -19.49 11.77 -6.13
N ASP A 443 -19.71 10.83 -7.05
CA ASP A 443 -19.84 11.16 -8.48
C ASP A 443 -21.07 12.05 -8.72
N MET A 444 -22.22 11.69 -8.13
CA MET A 444 -23.42 12.52 -8.13
C MET A 444 -23.13 13.90 -7.54
N ALA A 445 -22.55 13.96 -6.33
CA ALA A 445 -22.28 15.23 -5.66
C ALA A 445 -21.33 16.13 -6.48
N ARG A 446 -20.35 15.56 -7.19
CA ARG A 446 -19.45 16.31 -8.08
C ARG A 446 -20.17 16.91 -9.28
N LYS A 447 -21.00 16.11 -9.95
CA LYS A 447 -21.75 16.52 -11.14
C LYS A 447 -22.82 17.57 -10.81
N ASN A 448 -23.30 17.59 -9.56
CA ASN A 448 -24.35 18.51 -9.10
C ASN A 448 -23.87 19.57 -8.09
N TRP A 449 -22.55 19.77 -7.96
CA TRP A 449 -21.92 20.74 -7.04
C TRP A 449 -22.41 20.70 -5.58
N GLN A 450 -22.75 19.51 -5.10
CA GLN A 450 -23.10 19.29 -3.69
C GLN A 450 -21.85 19.07 -2.84
N THR A 451 -21.99 19.18 -1.51
CA THR A 451 -20.91 18.87 -0.58
C THR A 451 -20.40 17.44 -0.78
N ILE A 452 -19.16 17.32 -1.26
CA ILE A 452 -18.56 16.02 -1.57
C ILE A 452 -18.14 15.35 -0.25
N GLY A 453 -18.87 14.32 0.16
CA GLY A 453 -18.54 13.52 1.35
C GLY A 453 -17.14 12.89 1.28
N THR A 454 -16.52 12.61 2.44
CA THR A 454 -15.18 12.03 2.46
C THR A 454 -15.20 10.51 2.29
N ILE A 455 -14.44 10.02 1.30
CA ILE A 455 -14.20 8.57 1.10
C ILE A 455 -12.83 8.13 1.62
N LYS A 456 -11.95 9.11 1.86
CA LYS A 456 -10.54 8.88 2.22
C LYS A 456 -10.43 8.10 3.54
N GLU A 457 -11.14 8.53 4.56
CA GLU A 457 -11.11 7.92 5.89
C GLU A 457 -11.74 6.53 5.88
N LEU A 458 -12.78 6.31 5.06
CA LEU A 458 -13.37 4.98 4.88
C LEU A 458 -12.35 4.02 4.23
N LYS A 459 -11.64 4.46 3.19
CA LYS A 459 -10.55 3.69 2.58
C LYS A 459 -9.43 3.40 3.56
N GLU A 460 -9.03 4.38 4.37
CA GLU A 460 -7.99 4.20 5.38
C GLU A 460 -8.44 3.21 6.48
N GLY A 461 -9.71 3.25 6.86
CA GLY A 461 -10.34 2.25 7.72
C GLY A 461 -10.29 0.86 7.11
N TYR A 462 -10.74 0.69 5.86
CA TYR A 462 -10.64 -0.57 5.12
C TYR A 462 -9.20 -1.10 5.06
N ILE A 463 -8.26 -0.28 4.60
CA ILE A 463 -6.84 -0.64 4.48
C ILE A 463 -6.28 -1.10 5.84
N SER A 464 -6.65 -0.44 6.94
CA SER A 464 -6.19 -0.84 8.27
C SER A 464 -6.63 -2.25 8.67
N GLN A 465 -7.85 -2.65 8.30
CA GLN A 465 -8.37 -4.00 8.56
C GLN A 465 -7.71 -5.04 7.65
N VAL A 466 -7.53 -4.71 6.37
CA VAL A 466 -6.82 -5.58 5.41
C VAL A 466 -5.38 -5.82 5.83
N VAL A 467 -4.65 -4.75 6.18
CA VAL A 467 -3.28 -4.86 6.71
C VAL A 467 -3.25 -5.74 7.95
N ARG A 468 -4.23 -5.61 8.85
CA ARG A 468 -4.33 -6.48 10.03
C ARG A 468 -4.48 -7.95 9.64
N LYS A 469 -5.45 -8.30 8.79
CA LYS A 469 -5.68 -9.68 8.32
C LYS A 469 -4.44 -10.27 7.65
N ILE A 470 -3.77 -9.52 6.78
CA ILE A 470 -2.54 -9.97 6.10
C ILE A 470 -1.41 -10.18 7.09
N VAL A 471 -1.21 -9.25 8.02
CA VAL A 471 -0.19 -9.37 9.06
C VAL A 471 -0.45 -10.60 9.93
N ASP A 472 -1.69 -10.81 10.35
CA ASP A 472 -2.10 -11.99 11.12
C ASP A 472 -1.79 -13.26 10.30
N LEU A 473 -2.17 -13.35 9.02
CA LEU A 473 -1.83 -14.50 8.17
C LEU A 473 -0.30 -14.72 8.03
N SER A 474 0.47 -13.63 7.92
CA SER A 474 1.93 -13.70 7.76
C SER A 474 2.69 -14.03 9.04
N THR A 475 2.04 -13.97 10.21
CA THR A 475 2.67 -14.16 11.53
C THR A 475 2.01 -15.21 12.42
N ALA A 476 0.78 -15.63 12.13
CA ALA A 476 0.02 -16.61 12.91
C ALA A 476 0.43 -18.06 12.66
N LYS A 477 1.31 -18.30 11.68
CA LYS A 477 1.87 -19.62 11.41
C LYS A 477 3.30 -19.62 11.93
N ASP A 478 3.74 -20.68 12.57
CA ASP A 478 5.14 -20.87 13.03
C ASP A 478 6.15 -21.00 11.87
N LYS A 479 5.80 -20.46 10.70
CA LYS A 479 6.49 -20.61 9.43
C LYS A 479 6.75 -19.24 8.82
N PRO A 480 7.93 -19.01 8.22
CA PRO A 480 8.19 -17.80 7.46
C PRO A 480 7.19 -17.65 6.31
N VAL A 481 6.65 -16.44 6.12
CA VAL A 481 5.69 -16.13 5.06
C VAL A 481 6.18 -14.96 4.22
N PHE A 482 6.41 -15.19 2.93
CA PHE A 482 6.60 -14.09 1.97
C PHE A 482 5.24 -13.54 1.53
N ILE A 483 5.09 -12.22 1.52
CA ILE A 483 3.92 -11.55 0.97
C ILE A 483 4.22 -11.17 -0.48
N VAL A 484 3.48 -11.72 -1.41
CA VAL A 484 3.74 -11.58 -2.85
C VAL A 484 2.69 -10.68 -3.46
N LEU A 485 3.13 -9.59 -4.07
CA LEU A 485 2.31 -8.55 -4.67
C LEU A 485 2.64 -8.42 -6.16
N GLU A 486 1.71 -7.88 -6.93
CA GLU A 486 2.02 -7.54 -8.32
C GLU A 486 2.82 -6.23 -8.41
N ASP A 487 3.84 -6.27 -9.25
CA ASP A 487 4.61 -5.13 -9.72
C ASP A 487 3.83 -4.40 -10.83
N LEU A 488 2.81 -3.65 -10.43
CA LEU A 488 2.05 -2.80 -11.35
C LEU A 488 2.83 -1.51 -11.60
N ASN A 489 2.98 -1.13 -12.86
CA ASN A 489 3.67 0.09 -13.22
C ASN A 489 2.92 1.35 -12.71
N THR A 490 3.66 2.45 -12.51
CA THR A 490 3.11 3.70 -11.95
C THR A 490 2.01 4.30 -12.83
N GLY A 491 2.11 4.14 -14.16
CA GLY A 491 1.08 4.59 -15.11
C GLY A 491 -0.26 3.88 -14.92
N PHE A 492 -0.25 2.56 -14.74
CA PHE A 492 -1.42 1.73 -14.46
C PHE A 492 -2.05 2.10 -13.12
N LYS A 493 -1.23 2.24 -12.06
CA LYS A 493 -1.71 2.69 -10.74
C LYS A 493 -2.38 4.07 -10.84
N ARG A 494 -1.79 5.02 -11.58
CA ARG A 494 -2.36 6.35 -11.84
C ARG A 494 -3.66 6.29 -12.66
N GLY A 495 -3.73 5.45 -13.68
CA GLY A 495 -4.97 5.22 -14.44
C GLY A 495 -6.12 4.76 -13.54
N ARG A 496 -5.83 3.84 -12.60
CA ARG A 496 -6.79 3.31 -11.62
C ARG A 496 -7.10 4.26 -10.48
N GLN A 497 -6.32 5.33 -10.24
CA GLN A 497 -6.69 6.36 -9.24
C GLN A 497 -7.99 7.10 -9.63
N LYS A 498 -8.34 7.12 -10.93
CA LYS A 498 -9.63 7.64 -11.43
C LYS A 498 -10.81 6.81 -10.93
N ILE A 499 -10.58 5.54 -10.58
CA ILE A 499 -11.58 4.69 -9.93
C ILE A 499 -11.61 5.06 -8.45
N GLU A 500 -12.67 5.75 -8.06
CA GLU A 500 -12.91 6.29 -6.73
C GLU A 500 -12.76 5.26 -5.60
N LYS A 501 -12.94 3.96 -5.83
CA LYS A 501 -12.77 2.89 -4.82
C LYS A 501 -11.34 2.30 -4.73
N SER A 502 -10.45 2.64 -5.66
CA SER A 502 -9.07 2.12 -5.74
C SER A 502 -8.20 2.47 -4.51
N VAL A 503 -7.46 1.49 -3.98
CA VAL A 503 -6.64 1.60 -2.74
C VAL A 503 -5.19 1.11 -2.87
N TYR A 504 -4.78 0.67 -4.06
CA TYR A 504 -3.53 -0.06 -4.36
C TYR A 504 -2.27 0.53 -3.71
N GLN A 505 -1.92 1.78 -4.05
CA GLN A 505 -0.68 2.41 -3.58
C GLN A 505 -0.69 2.68 -2.07
N LYS A 506 -1.85 3.06 -1.52
CA LYS A 506 -2.01 3.35 -0.09
C LYS A 506 -1.94 2.07 0.74
N PHE A 507 -2.50 0.98 0.22
CA PHE A 507 -2.43 -0.34 0.84
C PHE A 507 -0.98 -0.82 0.95
N GLU A 508 -0.22 -0.81 -0.15
CA GLU A 508 1.20 -1.21 -0.15
C GLU A 508 2.01 -0.40 0.87
N LEU A 509 1.83 0.93 0.87
CA LEU A 509 2.52 1.82 1.81
C LEU A 509 2.14 1.56 3.26
N ALA A 510 0.85 1.33 3.55
CA ALA A 510 0.36 1.06 4.89
C ALA A 510 0.86 -0.30 5.41
N LEU A 511 0.88 -1.31 4.55
CA LEU A 511 1.41 -2.64 4.85
C LEU A 511 2.89 -2.56 5.17
N ALA A 512 3.70 -1.97 4.28
CA ALA A 512 5.13 -1.78 4.51
C ALA A 512 5.39 -1.00 5.81
N LYS A 513 4.70 0.13 6.03
CA LYS A 513 4.83 0.88 7.29
C LYS A 513 4.47 0.08 8.53
N LYS A 514 3.48 -0.82 8.45
CA LYS A 514 3.12 -1.68 9.57
C LYS A 514 4.16 -2.77 9.82
N LEU A 515 4.76 -3.33 8.76
CA LEU A 515 5.83 -4.32 8.85
C LEU A 515 7.17 -3.72 9.31
N ASN A 516 7.39 -2.40 9.14
CA ASN A 516 8.60 -1.72 9.64
C ASN A 516 8.71 -1.80 11.17
N PHE A 517 7.56 -1.84 11.85
CA PHE A 517 7.45 -1.94 13.30
C PHE A 517 6.12 -2.59 13.68
N LEU A 518 6.15 -3.91 13.74
CA LEU A 518 5.01 -4.76 14.00
C LEU A 518 4.98 -5.20 15.47
N VAL A 519 3.88 -4.85 16.13
CA VAL A 519 3.60 -5.19 17.52
C VAL A 519 2.31 -5.98 17.57
N ASP A 520 2.38 -7.15 18.20
CA ASP A 520 1.23 -7.85 18.73
C ASP A 520 0.88 -7.26 20.11
N LYS A 521 -0.38 -6.88 20.26
CA LYS A 521 -0.89 -6.31 21.52
C LYS A 521 -1.14 -7.35 22.59
N SER A 522 -1.16 -8.64 22.22
CA SER A 522 -1.36 -9.74 23.16
C SER A 522 -0.06 -10.20 23.81
N ALA A 523 1.08 -10.01 23.13
CA ALA A 523 2.41 -10.33 23.64
C ALA A 523 2.82 -9.47 24.84
N LYS A 524 3.47 -10.08 25.83
CA LYS A 524 3.96 -9.40 27.03
C LYS A 524 5.30 -8.74 26.77
N ASN A 525 5.61 -7.66 27.50
CA ASN A 525 6.88 -6.95 27.35
C ASN A 525 8.07 -7.92 27.52
N GLY A 526 9.01 -7.88 26.58
CA GLY A 526 10.19 -8.74 26.56
C GLY A 526 10.04 -9.99 25.69
N GLU A 527 8.83 -10.37 25.31
CA GLU A 527 8.56 -11.45 24.34
C GLU A 527 8.72 -10.94 22.90
N ILE A 528 9.06 -11.83 21.97
CA ILE A 528 9.13 -11.49 20.54
C ILE A 528 7.75 -11.00 20.06
N GLY A 529 7.71 -9.91 19.31
CA GLY A 529 6.48 -9.30 18.83
C GLY A 529 5.82 -8.34 19.84
N SER A 530 6.29 -8.28 21.08
CA SER A 530 5.82 -7.30 22.07
C SER A 530 6.23 -5.88 21.73
N VAL A 531 5.72 -4.90 22.49
CA VAL A 531 6.06 -3.48 22.30
C VAL A 531 7.56 -3.24 22.42
N THR A 532 8.25 -3.92 23.34
CA THR A 532 9.69 -3.77 23.58
C THR A 532 10.58 -4.68 22.72
N LYS A 533 10.00 -5.65 21.99
CA LYS A 533 10.71 -6.46 20.98
C LYS A 533 9.87 -6.65 19.72
N ALA A 534 9.46 -5.54 19.14
CA ALA A 534 8.65 -5.51 17.92
C ALA A 534 9.38 -6.15 16.73
N LEU A 535 8.63 -6.78 15.83
CA LEU A 535 9.16 -7.33 14.58
C LEU A 535 9.41 -6.20 13.56
N GLN A 536 10.50 -6.29 12.82
CA GLN A 536 10.84 -5.35 11.73
C GLN A 536 11.10 -6.15 10.44
N LEU A 537 10.03 -6.40 9.70
CA LEU A 537 10.00 -7.30 8.53
C LEU A 537 10.17 -6.56 7.19
N THR A 538 10.32 -5.24 7.25
CA THR A 538 10.63 -4.36 6.13
C THR A 538 11.64 -3.29 6.58
N PRO A 539 12.51 -2.79 5.68
CA PRO A 539 13.38 -1.65 5.99
C PRO A 539 12.57 -0.40 6.32
N PRO A 540 13.16 0.68 6.84
CA PRO A 540 12.45 1.94 7.02
C PRO A 540 11.72 2.37 5.73
N VAL A 541 10.45 2.76 5.86
CA VAL A 541 9.60 3.24 4.76
C VAL A 541 8.84 4.48 5.23
N ASN A 542 9.16 5.62 4.63
CA ASN A 542 8.55 6.91 4.92
C ASN A 542 7.44 7.24 3.91
N ASN A 543 7.71 6.99 2.64
CA ASN A 543 6.82 7.29 1.53
C ASN A 543 6.84 6.17 0.47
N TYR A 544 6.01 6.31 -0.55
CA TYR A 544 5.88 5.28 -1.58
C TYR A 544 7.16 5.11 -2.44
N GLY A 545 7.94 6.18 -2.62
CA GLY A 545 9.19 6.12 -3.38
C GLY A 545 10.26 5.22 -2.73
N ASP A 546 10.16 4.94 -1.42
CA ASP A 546 11.05 4.00 -0.74
C ASP A 546 10.82 2.54 -1.19
N ILE A 547 9.61 2.22 -1.69
CA ILE A 547 9.20 0.89 -2.13
C ILE A 547 8.97 0.79 -3.65
N GLU A 548 8.83 1.92 -4.34
CA GLU A 548 8.59 1.97 -5.79
C GLU A 548 9.76 1.34 -6.58
N ASN A 549 9.42 0.56 -7.62
CA ASN A 549 10.38 -0.13 -8.49
C ASN A 549 11.34 -1.09 -7.76
N LYS A 550 10.94 -1.62 -6.59
CA LYS A 550 11.68 -2.65 -5.86
C LYS A 550 11.03 -4.02 -6.09
N LYS A 551 11.87 -5.03 -6.36
CA LYS A 551 11.41 -6.43 -6.47
C LYS A 551 11.27 -7.13 -5.12
N GLN A 552 11.95 -6.61 -4.10
CA GLN A 552 11.88 -7.08 -2.73
C GLN A 552 12.02 -5.91 -1.76
N VAL A 553 11.13 -5.86 -0.78
CA VAL A 553 11.16 -4.96 0.38
C VAL A 553 10.92 -5.81 1.62
N GLY A 554 12.00 -6.26 2.25
CA GLY A 554 11.94 -7.24 3.32
C GLY A 554 11.21 -8.52 2.93
N ILE A 555 10.13 -8.87 3.64
CA ILE A 555 9.30 -10.03 3.34
C ILE A 555 8.31 -9.80 2.19
N MET A 556 8.26 -8.59 1.61
CA MET A 556 7.38 -8.28 0.48
C MET A 556 8.12 -8.51 -0.84
N LEU A 557 7.57 -9.38 -1.70
CA LEU A 557 8.07 -9.67 -3.03
C LEU A 557 7.12 -9.08 -4.10
N TYR A 558 7.69 -8.55 -5.18
CA TYR A 558 6.93 -7.94 -6.27
C TYR A 558 7.16 -8.66 -7.59
N THR A 559 6.13 -9.31 -8.11
CA THR A 559 6.18 -10.14 -9.33
C THR A 559 5.31 -9.57 -10.46
N ARG A 560 5.52 -10.00 -11.70
CA ARG A 560 4.69 -9.52 -12.82
C ARG A 560 3.29 -10.14 -12.78
N ALA A 561 2.28 -9.30 -13.03
CA ALA A 561 0.88 -9.70 -13.17
C ALA A 561 0.58 -10.53 -14.44
N ASN A 562 1.53 -10.67 -15.37
CA ASN A 562 1.31 -11.39 -16.62
C ASN A 562 0.82 -12.82 -16.37
N TYR A 563 -0.33 -13.16 -16.94
CA TYR A 563 -0.96 -14.48 -16.90
C TYR A 563 -1.19 -15.05 -15.49
N THR A 564 -1.31 -14.21 -14.46
CA THR A 564 -1.69 -14.70 -13.12
C THR A 564 -3.16 -15.09 -13.09
N SER A 565 -4.07 -14.27 -13.59
CA SER A 565 -5.51 -14.59 -13.61
C SER A 565 -5.96 -15.36 -14.86
N GLN A 566 -5.06 -15.69 -15.79
CA GLN A 566 -5.38 -16.34 -17.08
C GLN A 566 -4.48 -17.56 -17.34
N THR A 567 -4.22 -18.33 -16.29
CA THR A 567 -3.57 -19.64 -16.35
C THR A 567 -4.50 -20.68 -15.73
N ASP A 568 -4.65 -21.83 -16.37
CA ASP A 568 -5.31 -23.00 -15.80
C ASP A 568 -4.50 -23.48 -14.58
N PRO A 569 -5.08 -23.47 -13.36
CA PRO A 569 -4.37 -23.82 -12.14
C PRO A 569 -3.99 -25.30 -12.08
N VAL A 570 -4.68 -26.18 -12.83
CA VAL A 570 -4.48 -27.64 -12.83
C VAL A 570 -3.42 -28.02 -13.86
N THR A 571 -3.66 -27.71 -15.13
CA THR A 571 -2.80 -28.18 -16.23
C THR A 571 -1.61 -27.26 -16.48
N GLY A 572 -1.67 -26.02 -16.00
CA GLY A 572 -0.69 -24.98 -16.31
C GLY A 572 -0.91 -24.30 -17.65
N TRP A 573 -1.95 -24.66 -18.41
CA TRP A 573 -2.22 -24.08 -19.71
C TRP A 573 -2.51 -22.57 -19.63
N ARG A 574 -2.02 -21.81 -20.60
CA ARG A 574 -2.45 -20.44 -20.85
C ARG A 574 -2.47 -20.16 -22.35
N LYS A 575 -3.19 -19.12 -22.74
CA LYS A 575 -3.20 -18.63 -24.12
C LYS A 575 -1.80 -18.22 -24.58
N THR A 576 -1.26 -18.94 -25.57
CA THR A 576 -0.01 -18.61 -26.26
C THR A 576 -0.23 -18.25 -27.74
N ILE A 577 -1.32 -18.71 -28.34
CA ILE A 577 -1.69 -18.38 -29.73
C ILE A 577 -2.46 -17.06 -29.79
N ARG A 578 -2.04 -16.16 -30.69
CA ARG A 578 -2.68 -14.85 -30.92
C ARG A 578 -2.92 -14.63 -32.41
N LEU A 579 -4.11 -15.00 -32.87
CA LEU A 579 -4.54 -14.80 -34.25
C LEU A 579 -5.00 -13.35 -34.47
N LYS A 580 -4.44 -12.68 -35.48
CA LYS A 580 -4.80 -11.30 -35.86
C LYS A 580 -5.96 -11.28 -36.84
N LYS A 581 -6.80 -10.25 -36.75
CA LYS A 581 -7.79 -9.91 -37.80
C LYS A 581 -7.04 -9.50 -39.08
N GLY A 582 -7.62 -9.78 -40.24
CA GLY A 582 -6.99 -9.50 -41.53
C GLY A 582 -7.81 -10.03 -42.69
N SER A 583 -7.18 -10.20 -43.85
CA SER A 583 -7.81 -10.86 -44.99
C SER A 583 -8.05 -12.35 -44.69
N GLU A 584 -8.95 -13.00 -45.44
CA GLU A 584 -9.20 -14.44 -45.29
C GLU A 584 -7.93 -15.27 -45.50
N LYS A 585 -7.09 -14.86 -46.47
CA LYS A 585 -5.79 -15.49 -46.73
C LYS A 585 -4.87 -15.40 -45.51
N ASP A 586 -4.75 -14.21 -44.91
CA ASP A 586 -3.88 -14.01 -43.74
C ASP A 586 -4.37 -14.82 -42.53
N ILE A 587 -5.68 -14.91 -42.34
CA ILE A 587 -6.27 -15.68 -41.24
C ILE A 587 -6.04 -17.19 -41.46
N LYS A 588 -6.25 -17.68 -42.69
CA LYS A 588 -5.98 -19.07 -43.08
C LYS A 588 -4.52 -19.45 -42.81
N GLU A 589 -3.58 -18.64 -43.29
CA GLU A 589 -2.15 -18.89 -43.11
C GLU A 589 -1.76 -18.94 -41.62
N GLN A 590 -2.30 -18.03 -40.81
CA GLN A 590 -2.07 -18.04 -39.36
C GLN A 590 -2.60 -19.33 -38.70
N ILE A 591 -3.83 -19.76 -39.01
CA ILE A 591 -4.43 -20.95 -38.39
C ILE A 591 -3.66 -22.22 -38.77
N ILE A 592 -3.35 -22.41 -40.07
CA ILE A 592 -2.63 -23.61 -40.55
C ILE A 592 -1.20 -23.69 -39.99
N LYS A 593 -0.58 -22.54 -39.75
CA LYS A 593 0.75 -22.45 -39.15
C LYS A 593 0.76 -22.79 -37.66
N GLU A 594 -0.24 -22.32 -36.91
CA GLU A 594 -0.22 -22.46 -35.44
C GLU A 594 -0.74 -23.83 -34.97
N PHE A 595 -1.71 -24.42 -35.66
CA PHE A 595 -2.31 -25.71 -35.25
C PHE A 595 -1.72 -26.88 -36.04
N THR A 596 -1.32 -27.93 -35.34
CA THR A 596 -0.84 -29.20 -35.91
C THR A 596 -1.99 -30.05 -36.41
N ASP A 597 -3.13 -30.01 -35.73
CA ASP A 597 -4.36 -30.66 -36.17
C ASP A 597 -5.61 -29.91 -35.70
N ILE A 598 -6.70 -30.09 -36.44
CA ILE A 598 -8.05 -29.64 -36.10
C ILE A 598 -8.98 -30.80 -36.43
N GLY A 599 -9.85 -31.19 -35.51
CA GLY A 599 -10.73 -32.33 -35.74
C GLY A 599 -11.94 -32.34 -34.82
N PHE A 600 -12.69 -33.46 -34.87
CA PHE A 600 -13.90 -33.68 -34.10
C PHE A 600 -13.85 -35.07 -33.45
N CYS A 601 -14.05 -35.14 -32.14
CA CYS A 601 -13.95 -36.40 -31.39
C CYS A 601 -15.31 -37.12 -31.22
N GLY A 602 -16.23 -36.93 -32.16
CA GLY A 602 -17.59 -37.47 -32.11
C GLY A 602 -18.57 -36.62 -31.30
N LYS A 603 -18.09 -35.87 -30.32
CA LYS A 603 -18.91 -34.94 -29.51
C LYS A 603 -18.42 -33.50 -29.53
N ASP A 604 -17.11 -33.30 -29.44
CA ASP A 604 -16.50 -31.97 -29.31
C ASP A 604 -15.46 -31.73 -30.42
N TYR A 605 -15.39 -30.51 -30.95
CA TYR A 605 -14.26 -30.08 -31.78
C TYR A 605 -13.01 -29.89 -30.94
N TYR A 606 -11.85 -30.24 -31.51
CA TYR A 606 -10.54 -30.06 -30.90
C TYR A 606 -9.56 -29.32 -31.81
N PHE A 607 -8.60 -28.64 -31.17
CA PHE A 607 -7.52 -27.92 -31.83
C PHE A 607 -6.19 -28.29 -31.16
N GLU A 608 -5.30 -28.94 -31.88
CA GLU A 608 -4.00 -29.39 -31.39
C GLU A 608 -2.88 -28.48 -31.87
N TYR A 609 -1.92 -28.19 -30.98
CA TYR A 609 -0.74 -27.41 -31.32
C TYR A 609 0.45 -27.77 -30.42
N VAL A 610 1.64 -27.42 -30.87
CA VAL A 610 2.88 -27.51 -30.07
C VAL A 610 3.20 -26.11 -29.55
N ASP A 611 3.29 -25.98 -28.23
CA ASP A 611 3.69 -24.72 -27.61
C ASP A 611 5.15 -24.38 -27.95
N LYS A 612 5.37 -23.21 -28.54
CA LYS A 612 6.71 -22.81 -29.00
C LYS A 612 7.71 -22.59 -27.86
N ASN A 613 7.23 -22.27 -26.66
CA ASN A 613 8.09 -21.96 -25.51
C ASN A 613 8.56 -23.24 -24.81
N THR A 614 7.70 -24.24 -24.72
CA THR A 614 7.93 -25.45 -23.90
C THR A 614 8.07 -26.73 -24.72
N GLY A 615 7.67 -26.71 -26.00
CA GLY A 615 7.56 -27.92 -26.83
C GLY A 615 6.40 -28.84 -26.44
N LYS A 616 5.59 -28.47 -25.43
CA LYS A 616 4.47 -29.27 -24.97
C LYS A 616 3.33 -29.27 -26.00
N GLN A 617 2.81 -30.45 -26.30
CA GLN A 617 1.60 -30.60 -27.09
C GLN A 617 0.37 -30.25 -26.26
N TRP A 618 -0.49 -29.41 -26.80
CA TRP A 618 -1.75 -29.02 -26.19
C TRP A 618 -2.91 -29.35 -27.11
N LYS A 619 -4.02 -29.75 -26.49
CA LYS A 619 -5.29 -30.03 -27.16
C LYS A 619 -6.38 -29.20 -26.51
N LEU A 620 -6.92 -28.23 -27.26
CA LEU A 620 -8.02 -27.38 -26.84
C LEU A 620 -9.33 -28.01 -27.29
N TYR A 621 -10.34 -27.98 -26.44
CA TYR A 621 -11.68 -28.48 -26.77
C TYR A 621 -12.70 -27.34 -26.78
N SER A 622 -13.67 -27.47 -27.67
CA SER A 622 -14.85 -26.58 -27.74
C SER A 622 -15.89 -26.86 -26.65
N GLY A 623 -15.90 -28.08 -26.10
CA GLY A 623 -16.93 -28.58 -25.19
C GLY A 623 -16.50 -29.79 -24.36
N LYS A 624 -17.43 -30.26 -23.54
CA LYS A 624 -17.35 -31.55 -22.82
C LYS A 624 -18.62 -32.35 -23.09
N ASP A 625 -18.47 -33.50 -23.73
CA ASP A 625 -19.56 -34.42 -24.02
C ASP A 625 -20.68 -33.79 -24.85
N GLY A 626 -20.32 -32.91 -25.80
CA GLY A 626 -21.26 -32.22 -26.68
C GLY A 626 -21.91 -31.00 -26.05
N LYS A 627 -21.58 -30.68 -24.79
CA LYS A 627 -21.98 -29.42 -24.15
C LYS A 627 -20.89 -28.38 -24.33
N ASN A 628 -21.27 -27.19 -24.79
CA ASN A 628 -20.36 -26.05 -24.93
C ASN A 628 -19.67 -25.70 -23.60
N LEU A 629 -18.44 -25.22 -23.70
CA LEU A 629 -17.83 -24.50 -22.59
C LEU A 629 -18.49 -23.11 -22.50
N ASP A 630 -18.92 -22.70 -21.31
CA ASP A 630 -19.50 -21.38 -21.11
C ASP A 630 -18.50 -20.28 -21.45
N ARG A 631 -18.88 -19.42 -22.40
CA ARG A 631 -18.08 -18.32 -22.92
C ARG A 631 -18.93 -17.08 -23.10
N PHE A 632 -18.43 -15.94 -22.66
CA PHE A 632 -19.16 -14.68 -22.69
C PHE A 632 -18.36 -13.58 -23.40
N ARG A 633 -19.04 -12.75 -24.21
CA ARG A 633 -18.44 -11.58 -24.87
C ARG A 633 -19.24 -10.32 -24.63
N GLY A 634 -18.52 -9.26 -24.27
CA GLY A 634 -19.06 -7.91 -24.24
C GLY A 634 -19.24 -7.39 -25.67
N SER A 635 -20.43 -6.89 -25.97
CA SER A 635 -20.76 -6.18 -27.22
C SER A 635 -21.40 -4.84 -26.88
N ARG A 636 -21.19 -3.85 -27.76
CA ARG A 636 -21.85 -2.54 -27.64
C ARG A 636 -23.25 -2.66 -28.26
N GLY A 637 -24.29 -2.27 -27.52
CA GLY A 637 -25.66 -2.27 -28.01
C GLY A 637 -25.83 -1.41 -29.28
N LYS A 638 -26.86 -1.71 -30.09
CA LYS A 638 -27.17 -1.01 -31.34
C LYS A 638 -27.37 0.50 -31.12
N ASP A 639 -27.97 0.86 -29.99
CA ASP A 639 -28.04 2.23 -29.49
C ASP A 639 -26.71 2.56 -28.78
N LYS A 640 -25.74 3.01 -29.57
CA LYS A 640 -24.32 3.19 -29.23
C LYS A 640 -24.12 3.88 -27.87
N ASN A 641 -24.11 3.15 -26.75
CA ASN A 641 -23.54 3.52 -25.43
C ASN A 641 -23.75 2.49 -24.31
N GLU A 642 -24.41 1.37 -24.56
CA GLU A 642 -24.54 0.28 -23.58
C GLU A 642 -23.58 -0.87 -23.88
N TRP A 643 -22.91 -1.37 -22.84
CA TRP A 643 -22.11 -2.60 -22.90
C TRP A 643 -23.00 -3.74 -22.39
N THR A 644 -23.27 -4.71 -23.25
CA THR A 644 -24.03 -5.92 -22.92
C THR A 644 -23.10 -7.12 -23.00
N ILE A 645 -23.20 -8.02 -22.04
CA ILE A 645 -22.48 -9.29 -22.06
C ILE A 645 -23.44 -10.32 -22.66
N LYS A 646 -22.96 -11.18 -23.56
CA LYS A 646 -23.78 -12.25 -24.13
C LYS A 646 -23.03 -13.58 -24.12
N PRO A 647 -23.70 -14.72 -23.88
CA PRO A 647 -23.11 -16.03 -24.10
C PRO A 647 -22.80 -16.25 -25.58
N VAL A 648 -21.77 -17.04 -25.87
CA VAL A 648 -21.34 -17.39 -27.23
C VAL A 648 -21.43 -18.90 -27.40
N ASP A 649 -22.25 -19.34 -28.36
CA ASP A 649 -22.36 -20.75 -28.75
C ASP A 649 -21.24 -21.12 -29.73
N VAL A 650 -20.14 -21.61 -29.20
CA VAL A 650 -18.96 -21.96 -30.01
C VAL A 650 -19.24 -23.18 -30.90
N ALA A 651 -19.93 -24.21 -30.41
CA ALA A 651 -20.26 -25.39 -31.20
C ALA A 651 -21.10 -25.03 -32.42
N SER A 652 -22.13 -24.20 -32.28
CA SER A 652 -22.96 -23.73 -33.41
C SER A 652 -22.13 -23.01 -34.48
N ILE A 653 -21.20 -22.12 -34.06
CA ILE A 653 -20.30 -21.45 -35.00
C ILE A 653 -19.44 -22.47 -35.75
N LEU A 654 -18.86 -23.45 -35.05
CA LEU A 654 -18.00 -24.46 -35.66
C LEU A 654 -18.77 -25.45 -36.54
N ASP A 655 -19.99 -25.83 -36.16
CA ASP A 655 -20.88 -26.68 -36.95
C ASP A 655 -21.26 -26.03 -38.28
N GLN A 656 -21.53 -24.72 -38.26
CA GLN A 656 -21.79 -23.95 -39.49
C GLN A 656 -20.53 -23.83 -40.34
N VAL A 657 -19.41 -23.39 -39.74
CA VAL A 657 -18.13 -23.18 -40.45
C VAL A 657 -17.62 -24.48 -41.08
N PHE A 658 -17.79 -25.61 -40.41
CA PHE A 658 -17.32 -26.93 -40.86
C PHE A 658 -18.41 -27.82 -41.45
N ILE A 659 -19.54 -27.27 -41.91
CA ILE A 659 -20.67 -28.06 -42.43
C ILE A 659 -20.29 -28.96 -43.61
N ASN A 660 -19.33 -28.54 -44.44
CA ASN A 660 -18.85 -29.26 -45.62
C ASN A 660 -17.73 -30.27 -45.32
N PHE A 661 -17.36 -30.45 -44.04
CA PHE A 661 -16.22 -31.29 -43.65
C PHE A 661 -16.67 -32.66 -43.16
N ASN A 662 -15.93 -33.70 -43.55
CA ASN A 662 -16.07 -35.02 -42.94
C ASN A 662 -15.44 -35.01 -41.56
N LYS A 663 -16.28 -35.00 -40.52
CA LYS A 663 -15.89 -34.94 -39.11
C LYS A 663 -15.14 -36.18 -38.61
N ASN A 664 -15.09 -37.28 -39.37
CA ASN A 664 -14.33 -38.48 -39.02
C ASN A 664 -12.85 -38.39 -39.41
N HIS A 665 -12.47 -37.41 -40.23
CA HIS A 665 -11.09 -37.18 -40.66
C HIS A 665 -10.57 -35.84 -40.13
N SER A 666 -9.25 -35.62 -40.21
CA SER A 666 -8.66 -34.32 -39.87
C SER A 666 -9.29 -33.21 -40.69
N ILE A 667 -9.86 -32.21 -40.01
CA ILE A 667 -10.41 -31.00 -40.62
C ILE A 667 -9.26 -30.17 -41.19
N ARG A 668 -8.13 -30.10 -40.49
CA ARG A 668 -6.95 -29.37 -40.96
C ARG A 668 -6.45 -29.91 -42.31
N GLN A 669 -6.38 -31.23 -42.45
CA GLN A 669 -5.93 -31.86 -43.69
C GLN A 669 -6.90 -31.56 -44.85
N GLN A 670 -8.21 -31.67 -44.61
CA GLN A 670 -9.24 -31.29 -45.58
C GLN A 670 -9.14 -29.81 -46.02
N ILE A 671 -8.79 -28.89 -45.11
CA ILE A 671 -8.54 -27.47 -45.44
C ILE A 671 -7.35 -27.31 -46.40
N ILE A 672 -6.29 -28.11 -46.19
CA ILE A 672 -5.09 -28.11 -47.05
C ILE A 672 -5.41 -28.70 -48.43
N GLU A 673 -6.23 -29.74 -48.46
CA GLU A 673 -6.69 -30.42 -49.69
C GLU A 673 -7.73 -29.64 -50.48
N GLY A 674 -8.22 -28.50 -49.95
CA GLY A 674 -9.07 -27.55 -50.68
C GLY A 674 -10.53 -27.56 -50.30
N THR A 675 -10.93 -28.20 -49.19
CA THR A 675 -12.30 -28.09 -48.66
C THR A 675 -12.53 -26.68 -48.10
N PHE A 676 -13.64 -26.05 -48.50
CA PHE A 676 -13.94 -24.66 -48.15
C PHE A 676 -14.82 -24.54 -46.90
N LEU A 677 -14.53 -23.52 -46.08
CA LEU A 677 -15.37 -23.14 -44.93
C LEU A 677 -16.65 -22.46 -45.41
N GLU A 678 -17.76 -22.70 -44.70
CA GLU A 678 -19.05 -22.07 -45.01
C GLU A 678 -19.27 -20.82 -44.14
N LYS A 679 -19.98 -19.82 -44.68
CA LYS A 679 -20.36 -18.63 -43.91
C LYS A 679 -21.42 -18.96 -42.86
N THR A 680 -21.39 -18.24 -41.75
CA THR A 680 -22.43 -18.36 -40.72
C THR A 680 -23.72 -17.71 -41.22
N LYS A 681 -24.87 -18.33 -40.93
CA LYS A 681 -26.19 -17.81 -41.35
C LYS A 681 -26.61 -16.58 -40.54
N GLU A 682 -26.10 -16.48 -39.32
CA GLU A 682 -26.45 -15.45 -38.35
C GLU A 682 -25.76 -14.10 -38.63
N GLU A 683 -24.54 -14.12 -39.19
CA GLU A 683 -23.75 -12.92 -39.48
C GLU A 683 -23.12 -12.99 -40.90
N PRO A 684 -23.91 -12.89 -41.98
CA PRO A 684 -23.45 -13.11 -43.37
C PRO A 684 -22.40 -12.09 -43.86
N GLU A 685 -22.30 -10.95 -43.17
CA GLU A 685 -21.28 -9.92 -43.40
C GLU A 685 -19.89 -10.33 -42.90
N ILE A 686 -19.82 -11.31 -41.99
CA ILE A 686 -18.55 -11.84 -41.47
C ILE A 686 -18.10 -13.01 -42.34
N THR A 687 -16.80 -13.03 -42.64
CA THR A 687 -16.20 -14.11 -43.43
C THR A 687 -16.16 -15.42 -42.64
N ALA A 688 -16.15 -16.56 -43.35
CA ALA A 688 -16.05 -17.87 -42.71
C ALA A 688 -14.74 -18.01 -41.91
N TRP A 689 -13.64 -17.44 -42.44
CA TRP A 689 -12.34 -17.40 -41.77
C TRP A 689 -12.34 -16.53 -40.52
N GLU A 690 -12.97 -15.35 -40.54
CA GLU A 690 -13.09 -14.52 -39.33
C GLU A 690 -13.97 -15.19 -38.27
N SER A 691 -15.01 -15.91 -38.69
CA SER A 691 -15.86 -16.72 -37.80
C SER A 691 -15.05 -17.82 -37.10
N LEU A 692 -14.23 -18.57 -37.85
CA LEU A 692 -13.32 -19.59 -37.29
C LEU A 692 -12.28 -18.96 -36.34
N ARG A 693 -11.65 -17.86 -36.75
CA ARG A 693 -10.69 -17.12 -35.92
C ARG A 693 -11.32 -16.66 -34.61
N PHE A 694 -12.55 -16.15 -34.66
CA PHE A 694 -13.32 -15.72 -33.51
C PHE A 694 -13.64 -16.91 -32.59
N ALA A 695 -14.13 -18.04 -33.12
CA ALA A 695 -14.38 -19.25 -32.34
C ALA A 695 -13.11 -19.72 -31.61
N ILE A 696 -11.97 -19.79 -32.29
CA ILE A 696 -10.67 -20.15 -31.68
C ILE A 696 -10.26 -19.14 -30.58
N ASP A 697 -10.49 -17.84 -30.80
CA ASP A 697 -10.19 -16.80 -29.81
C ASP A 697 -11.05 -16.94 -28.54
N VAL A 698 -12.32 -17.32 -28.72
CA VAL A 698 -13.28 -17.55 -27.64
C VAL A 698 -13.01 -18.85 -26.89
N ILE A 699 -12.64 -19.94 -27.56
CA ILE A 699 -12.20 -21.20 -26.91
C ILE A 699 -11.06 -20.92 -25.92
N GLN A 700 -10.07 -20.14 -26.36
CA GLN A 700 -8.89 -19.76 -25.56
C GLN A 700 -9.19 -18.79 -24.42
N GLN A 701 -10.41 -18.23 -24.32
CA GLN A 701 -10.80 -17.30 -23.26
C GLN A 701 -11.21 -18.07 -22.00
N ILE A 702 -10.27 -18.25 -21.07
CA ILE A 702 -10.55 -19.03 -19.85
C ILE A 702 -11.24 -18.21 -18.77
N ARG A 703 -10.87 -16.93 -18.63
CA ARG A 703 -11.49 -16.03 -17.65
C ARG A 703 -12.71 -15.39 -18.27
N ASN A 704 -13.87 -15.62 -17.65
CA ASN A 704 -15.16 -15.22 -18.17
C ASN A 704 -15.95 -14.42 -17.12
N THR A 705 -16.90 -13.61 -17.59
CA THR A 705 -17.84 -12.86 -16.77
C THR A 705 -19.17 -12.98 -17.47
N GLY A 706 -20.10 -13.71 -16.86
CA GLY A 706 -21.46 -13.90 -17.33
C GLY A 706 -22.44 -12.91 -16.71
N GLU A 707 -23.72 -13.23 -16.83
CA GLU A 707 -24.83 -12.39 -16.36
C GLU A 707 -25.22 -12.70 -14.91
N ASP A 708 -25.12 -13.97 -14.50
CA ASP A 708 -25.53 -14.43 -13.17
C ASP A 708 -24.50 -14.14 -12.08
N GLU A 709 -24.97 -14.07 -10.82
CA GLU A 709 -24.13 -13.89 -9.63
C GLU A 709 -22.98 -14.91 -9.53
N ARG A 710 -23.25 -16.18 -9.87
CA ARG A 710 -22.24 -17.26 -9.87
C ARG A 710 -21.25 -17.17 -11.04
N ASP A 711 -21.67 -16.57 -12.15
CA ASP A 711 -20.82 -16.36 -13.33
C ASP A 711 -20.13 -15.00 -13.33
N LYS A 712 -20.22 -14.26 -12.22
CA LYS A 712 -19.61 -12.94 -12.10
C LYS A 712 -18.13 -12.95 -12.38
N ASP A 713 -17.36 -13.97 -11.99
CA ASP A 713 -15.92 -14.05 -12.28
C ASP A 713 -15.38 -15.49 -12.16
N PHE A 714 -15.29 -16.21 -13.27
CA PHE A 714 -14.89 -17.61 -13.25
C PHE A 714 -13.77 -17.93 -14.24
N ILE A 715 -13.07 -19.03 -13.96
CA ILE A 715 -12.08 -19.65 -14.84
C ILE A 715 -12.67 -20.96 -15.34
N PHE A 716 -12.72 -21.12 -16.66
CA PHE A 716 -13.14 -22.37 -17.30
C PHE A 716 -12.13 -22.78 -18.39
N SER A 717 -11.34 -23.81 -18.10
CA SER A 717 -10.25 -24.26 -18.95
C SER A 717 -10.75 -24.96 -20.23
N PRO A 718 -10.18 -24.67 -21.41
CA PRO A 718 -10.43 -25.42 -22.65
C PRO A 718 -9.60 -26.70 -22.75
N VAL A 719 -8.72 -26.97 -21.78
CA VAL A 719 -7.88 -28.17 -21.74
C VAL A 719 -8.42 -29.16 -20.71
N ARG A 720 -8.26 -30.45 -21.00
CA ARG A 720 -8.61 -31.54 -20.09
C ARG A 720 -7.40 -31.98 -19.27
N ASP A 721 -7.62 -32.29 -18.00
CA ASP A 721 -6.61 -32.90 -17.13
C ASP A 721 -6.38 -34.39 -17.49
N GLU A 722 -5.52 -35.07 -16.74
CA GLU A 722 -5.19 -36.49 -16.93
C GLU A 722 -6.42 -37.42 -16.79
N ASN A 723 -7.47 -36.96 -16.11
CA ASN A 723 -8.74 -37.67 -15.94
C ASN A 723 -9.80 -37.25 -16.97
N GLY A 724 -9.44 -36.45 -17.97
CA GLY A 724 -10.36 -35.98 -19.00
C GLY A 724 -11.29 -34.83 -18.58
N ASN A 725 -11.02 -34.16 -17.45
CA ASN A 725 -11.89 -33.11 -16.91
C ASN A 725 -11.38 -31.70 -17.24
N HIS A 726 -12.32 -30.80 -17.55
CA HIS A 726 -12.03 -29.37 -17.64
C HIS A 726 -12.06 -28.74 -16.24
N PHE A 727 -11.08 -27.88 -15.94
CA PHE A 727 -11.13 -27.09 -14.72
C PHE A 727 -12.20 -26.00 -14.82
N ASP A 728 -13.15 -25.98 -13.88
CA ASP A 728 -14.17 -24.94 -13.72
C ASP A 728 -14.15 -24.43 -12.28
N SER A 729 -13.82 -23.15 -12.08
CA SER A 729 -13.69 -22.56 -10.74
C SER A 729 -15.03 -22.52 -9.99
N ARG A 730 -16.17 -22.54 -10.68
CA ARG A 730 -17.51 -22.48 -10.07
C ARG A 730 -17.81 -23.69 -9.20
N VAL A 731 -17.22 -24.84 -9.53
CA VAL A 731 -17.31 -26.08 -8.73
C VAL A 731 -16.74 -25.89 -7.31
N TYR A 732 -15.87 -24.90 -7.13
CA TYR A 732 -15.18 -24.63 -5.87
C TYR A 732 -15.74 -23.41 -5.10
N LEU A 733 -16.73 -22.69 -5.64
CA LEU A 733 -17.37 -21.53 -4.97
C LEU A 733 -17.93 -21.91 -3.60
N ASP A 734 -18.74 -22.97 -3.55
CA ASP A 734 -19.40 -23.41 -2.32
C ASP A 734 -18.42 -24.12 -1.36
N ARG A 735 -17.23 -24.51 -1.84
CA ARG A 735 -16.19 -25.24 -1.08
C ARG A 735 -15.08 -24.36 -0.50
N GLU A 736 -15.11 -23.06 -0.79
CA GLU A 736 -14.10 -22.08 -0.38
C GLU A 736 -13.92 -21.98 1.15
N LYS A 737 -14.86 -22.50 1.95
CA LYS A 737 -14.80 -22.48 3.42
C LYS A 737 -14.62 -23.84 4.08
N GLU A 738 -14.80 -24.93 3.34
CA GLU A 738 -14.85 -26.28 3.91
C GLU A 738 -13.69 -27.17 3.44
N ASN A 739 -13.33 -27.10 2.15
CA ASN A 739 -12.24 -27.90 1.58
C ASN A 739 -11.55 -27.14 0.43
N ILE A 740 -10.61 -26.27 0.81
CA ILE A 740 -9.90 -25.38 -0.12
C ILE A 740 -8.80 -26.16 -0.84
N VAL A 741 -9.10 -26.62 -2.05
CA VAL A 741 -8.15 -27.36 -2.90
C VAL A 741 -7.73 -26.56 -4.12
N MET A 742 -8.64 -25.76 -4.68
CA MET A 742 -8.44 -25.02 -5.94
C MET A 742 -9.05 -23.61 -5.87
N PRO A 743 -8.63 -22.69 -6.77
CA PRO A 743 -9.19 -21.35 -6.83
C PRO A 743 -10.69 -21.34 -7.21
N SER A 744 -11.49 -20.54 -6.50
CA SER A 744 -12.95 -20.45 -6.71
C SER A 744 -13.40 -19.40 -7.73
N SER A 745 -12.52 -18.48 -8.12
CA SER A 745 -12.82 -17.37 -9.03
C SER A 745 -11.60 -16.93 -9.85
N GLY A 746 -11.79 -16.01 -10.79
CA GLY A 746 -10.70 -15.40 -11.55
C GLY A 746 -9.73 -14.60 -10.67
N ASP A 747 -10.24 -13.82 -9.72
CA ASP A 747 -9.43 -13.10 -8.72
C ASP A 747 -8.71 -14.06 -7.76
N ALA A 748 -9.35 -15.17 -7.34
CA ALA A 748 -8.69 -16.21 -6.54
C ALA A 748 -7.54 -16.86 -7.30
N ASN A 749 -7.74 -17.18 -8.58
CA ASN A 749 -6.70 -17.75 -9.44
C ASN A 749 -5.55 -16.77 -9.66
N GLY A 750 -5.85 -15.48 -9.79
CA GLY A 750 -4.84 -14.43 -9.81
C GLY A 750 -3.97 -14.42 -8.56
N ALA A 751 -4.59 -14.43 -7.37
CA ALA A 751 -3.87 -14.44 -6.09
C ALA A 751 -3.03 -15.71 -5.92
N PHE A 752 -3.60 -16.86 -6.29
CA PHE A 752 -2.92 -18.16 -6.29
C PHE A 752 -1.66 -18.14 -7.17
N ASN A 753 -1.76 -17.66 -8.41
CA ASN A 753 -0.63 -17.64 -9.33
C ASN A 753 0.41 -16.57 -8.96
N ILE A 754 0.00 -15.45 -8.35
CA ILE A 754 0.94 -14.49 -7.72
C ILE A 754 1.74 -15.20 -6.63
N ALA A 755 1.07 -15.97 -5.75
CA ALA A 755 1.74 -16.74 -4.71
C ALA A 755 2.72 -17.77 -5.29
N ARG A 756 2.32 -18.52 -6.33
CA ARG A 756 3.21 -19.48 -7.03
C ARG A 756 4.45 -18.80 -7.61
N LYS A 757 4.31 -17.61 -8.19
CA LYS A 757 5.48 -16.83 -8.64
C LYS A 757 6.41 -16.43 -7.49
N GLY A 758 5.89 -16.29 -6.28
CA GLY A 758 6.69 -16.17 -5.06
C GLY A 758 7.61 -17.36 -4.81
N ILE A 759 7.15 -18.58 -5.10
CA ILE A 759 7.98 -19.80 -5.01
C ILE A 759 9.18 -19.67 -5.94
N LEU A 760 8.97 -19.30 -7.22
CA LEU A 760 10.07 -19.13 -8.18
C LEU A 760 11.07 -18.05 -7.71
N MET A 761 10.56 -16.92 -7.20
CA MET A 761 11.41 -15.86 -6.65
C MET A 761 12.22 -16.34 -5.43
N SER A 762 11.63 -17.14 -4.55
CA SER A 762 12.33 -17.74 -3.40
C SER A 762 13.43 -18.70 -3.84
N GLU A 763 13.17 -19.51 -4.87
CA GLU A 763 14.13 -20.45 -5.44
C GLU A 763 15.32 -19.73 -6.10
N HIS A 764 15.07 -18.58 -6.74
CA HIS A 764 16.14 -17.71 -7.23
C HIS A 764 17.05 -17.21 -6.10
N ILE A 765 16.45 -16.81 -4.97
CA ILE A 765 17.18 -16.37 -3.78
C ILE A 765 17.99 -17.54 -3.20
N LEU A 766 17.41 -18.74 -3.13
CA LEU A 766 18.09 -19.93 -2.61
C LEU A 766 19.32 -20.30 -3.44
N VAL A 767 19.19 -20.38 -4.77
CA VAL A 767 20.32 -20.63 -5.67
C VAL A 767 21.40 -19.57 -5.54
N TRP A 768 21.00 -18.31 -5.41
CA TRP A 768 21.94 -17.21 -5.22
C TRP A 768 22.78 -17.36 -3.95
N ILE A 769 22.13 -17.68 -2.82
CA ILE A 769 22.81 -17.92 -1.54
C ILE A 769 23.74 -19.13 -1.63
N LYS A 770 23.28 -20.26 -2.20
CA LYS A 770 24.08 -21.48 -2.37
C LYS A 770 25.35 -21.25 -3.18
N ASN A 771 25.27 -20.40 -4.21
CA ASN A 771 26.42 -20.05 -5.06
C ASN A 771 27.42 -19.08 -4.39
N ARG A 772 27.26 -18.77 -3.09
CA ARG A 772 28.12 -17.86 -2.31
C ARG A 772 28.36 -16.50 -2.99
N LYS A 773 27.42 -16.06 -3.81
CA LYS A 773 27.52 -14.79 -4.54
C LYS A 773 27.48 -13.62 -3.53
N PRO A 774 28.16 -12.49 -3.81
CA PRO A 774 28.32 -11.41 -2.84
C PRO A 774 26.97 -10.86 -2.35
N LYS A 775 26.99 -10.31 -1.13
CA LYS A 775 25.84 -9.64 -0.50
C LYS A 775 25.24 -8.62 -1.46
N TYR A 776 23.90 -8.50 -1.47
CA TYR A 776 23.17 -7.55 -2.33
C TYR A 776 23.82 -6.15 -2.28
N ASP A 777 24.24 -5.64 -3.45
CA ASP A 777 24.75 -4.28 -3.63
C ASP A 777 24.08 -3.61 -4.85
N LYS A 778 23.64 -2.37 -4.67
CA LYS A 778 22.85 -1.56 -5.61
C LYS A 778 23.50 -1.45 -7.00
N ASN A 779 24.83 -1.51 -7.09
CA ASN A 779 25.58 -1.26 -8.32
C ASN A 779 26.04 -2.53 -9.04
N THR A 780 25.94 -3.71 -8.41
CA THR A 780 26.53 -4.96 -8.89
C THR A 780 25.57 -6.15 -8.89
N ASN A 781 24.31 -5.96 -8.46
CA ASN A 781 23.41 -7.06 -8.16
C ASN A 781 22.97 -7.85 -9.41
N ASP A 782 23.59 -9.01 -9.58
CA ASP A 782 23.26 -10.01 -10.58
C ASP A 782 22.03 -10.85 -10.17
N LEU A 783 21.53 -10.80 -8.93
CA LEU A 783 20.30 -11.52 -8.54
C LEU A 783 19.10 -11.02 -9.36
N SER A 784 18.47 -11.95 -10.07
CA SER A 784 17.22 -11.73 -10.79
C SER A 784 16.05 -12.28 -9.99
N LEU A 785 15.14 -11.40 -9.59
CA LEU A 785 13.81 -11.78 -9.10
C LEU A 785 12.73 -11.60 -10.18
N PHE A 786 13.17 -11.44 -11.44
CA PHE A 786 12.28 -11.30 -12.57
C PHE A 786 11.88 -12.68 -13.07
N ILE A 787 10.58 -12.92 -13.19
CA ILE A 787 10.02 -14.14 -13.77
C ILE A 787 9.60 -13.83 -15.21
N SER A 788 10.24 -14.48 -16.18
CA SER A 788 9.90 -14.35 -17.61
C SER A 788 8.65 -15.18 -17.96
N GLU A 789 8.10 -14.96 -19.15
CA GLU A 789 6.98 -15.78 -19.65
C GLU A 789 7.46 -17.21 -19.91
N ASP A 790 8.64 -17.36 -20.51
CA ASP A 790 9.25 -18.67 -20.79
C ASP A 790 9.55 -19.47 -19.51
N GLU A 791 10.06 -18.80 -18.47
CA GLU A 791 10.31 -19.45 -17.18
C GLU A 791 9.01 -19.89 -16.53
N TRP A 792 7.98 -19.04 -16.56
CA TRP A 792 6.68 -19.37 -16.03
C TRP A 792 6.07 -20.58 -16.73
N ASP A 793 6.11 -20.62 -18.06
CA ASP A 793 5.59 -21.75 -18.83
C ASP A 793 6.36 -23.03 -18.52
N LEU A 794 7.70 -22.94 -18.42
CA LEU A 794 8.55 -24.08 -18.10
C LEU A 794 8.27 -24.62 -16.69
N TYR A 795 8.11 -23.74 -15.69
CA TYR A 795 7.73 -24.13 -14.34
C TYR A 795 6.41 -24.90 -14.28
N LEU A 796 5.44 -24.51 -15.12
CA LEU A 796 4.12 -25.13 -15.16
C LEU A 796 4.06 -26.43 -15.94
N THR A 797 4.91 -26.58 -16.94
CA THR A 797 4.87 -27.71 -17.87
C THR A 797 5.92 -28.78 -17.57
N ASN A 798 7.10 -28.39 -17.10
CA ASN A 798 8.24 -29.27 -16.83
C ASN A 798 9.10 -28.75 -15.67
N ARG A 799 8.71 -29.09 -14.43
CA ARG A 799 9.42 -28.66 -13.21
C ARG A 799 10.87 -29.14 -13.15
N GLU A 800 11.18 -30.32 -13.69
CA GLU A 800 12.54 -30.87 -13.65
C GLU A 800 13.48 -30.10 -14.58
N GLU A 801 13.04 -29.76 -15.79
CA GLU A 801 13.82 -28.92 -16.69
C GLU A 801 13.96 -27.48 -16.17
N TRP A 802 12.90 -26.93 -15.58
CA TRP A 802 12.98 -25.62 -14.91
C TRP A 802 14.05 -25.60 -13.81
N LYS A 803 14.12 -26.63 -12.94
CA LYS A 803 15.14 -26.73 -11.89
C LYS A 803 16.57 -26.73 -12.47
N LYS A 804 16.80 -27.41 -13.60
CA LYS A 804 18.12 -27.42 -14.27
C LYS A 804 18.53 -26.04 -14.77
N GLN A 805 17.57 -25.22 -15.19
CA GLN A 805 17.81 -23.87 -15.71
C GLN A 805 17.74 -22.77 -14.64
N LEU A 806 17.55 -23.11 -13.36
CA LEU A 806 17.37 -22.14 -12.28
C LEU A 806 18.59 -21.21 -12.07
N SER A 807 19.79 -21.70 -12.32
CA SER A 807 21.03 -20.89 -12.28
C SER A 807 21.06 -19.78 -13.35
N LYS A 808 20.45 -20.05 -14.52
CA LYS A 808 20.25 -19.06 -15.58
C LYS A 808 19.19 -18.04 -15.17
N PHE A 809 18.01 -18.47 -14.73
CA PHE A 809 16.89 -17.57 -14.39
C PHE A 809 17.16 -16.67 -13.17
N SER A 810 17.97 -17.14 -12.23
CA SER A 810 18.36 -16.38 -11.03
C SER A 810 19.44 -15.31 -11.25
N SER A 811 20.05 -15.23 -12.44
CA SER A 811 21.16 -14.32 -12.76
C SER A 811 20.84 -13.39 -13.93
N ARG A 812 20.87 -12.07 -13.70
CA ARG A 812 20.64 -11.05 -14.75
C ARG A 812 21.68 -11.15 -15.86
N LYS A 813 22.94 -11.39 -15.51
CA LYS A 813 24.04 -11.57 -16.47
C LYS A 813 23.84 -12.84 -17.29
N ALA A 814 23.45 -13.96 -16.66
CA ALA A 814 23.19 -15.20 -17.38
C ALA A 814 21.98 -15.05 -18.33
N ILE A 815 20.92 -14.36 -17.91
CA ILE A 815 19.78 -14.00 -18.77
C ILE A 815 20.25 -13.18 -19.96
N GLU A 816 21.06 -12.14 -19.74
CA GLU A 816 21.55 -11.27 -20.82
C GLU A 816 22.47 -12.01 -21.79
N GLN A 817 23.35 -12.88 -21.29
CA GLN A 817 24.22 -13.74 -22.12
C GLN A 817 23.41 -14.70 -22.98
N ALA A 818 22.40 -15.36 -22.40
CA ALA A 818 21.51 -16.26 -23.13
C ALA A 818 20.75 -15.52 -24.24
N ARG A 819 20.30 -14.28 -23.97
CA ARG A 819 19.64 -13.44 -24.97
C ARG A 819 20.57 -13.08 -26.13
N LYS A 820 21.79 -12.63 -25.84
CA LYS A 820 22.80 -12.31 -26.88
C LYS A 820 23.17 -13.52 -27.74
N ALA A 821 23.24 -14.72 -27.14
CA ALA A 821 23.50 -15.97 -27.86
C ALA A 821 22.35 -16.39 -28.79
N MET A 822 21.10 -16.04 -28.46
CA MET A 822 19.95 -16.22 -29.36
C MET A 822 19.97 -15.20 -30.50
N ASP A 823 20.21 -13.92 -30.20
CA ASP A 823 20.23 -12.85 -31.22
C ASP A 823 21.34 -13.11 -32.28
N THR A 824 22.51 -13.59 -31.86
CA THR A 824 23.61 -13.95 -32.80
C THR A 824 23.29 -15.15 -33.69
N LYS A 825 22.59 -16.18 -33.19
CA LYS A 825 22.10 -17.29 -34.02
C LYS A 825 21.03 -16.89 -35.04
N THR A 826 20.30 -15.81 -34.76
CA THR A 826 19.22 -15.30 -35.64
C THR A 826 19.74 -14.33 -36.70
N HIS A 827 21.02 -13.94 -36.66
CA HIS A 827 21.68 -13.14 -37.71
C HIS A 827 22.65 -13.95 -38.56
N SER A 828 22.93 -15.20 -38.17
CA SER A 828 23.74 -16.17 -38.92
C SER A 828 22.91 -17.15 -39.77
N LEU A 829 21.58 -17.03 -39.71
CA LEU A 829 20.56 -17.72 -40.52
C LEU A 829 19.82 -16.65 -41.32
#